data_AF-A0A538PEU8-F1
#
_entry.id   AF-A0A538PEU8-F1
#
_cell.length_a   1.000
_cell.length_b   1.000
_cell.length_c   1.000
_cell.angle_alpha   90.00
_cell.angle_beta   90.00
_cell.angle_gamma   90.00
#
_symmetry.space_group_name_H-M   'P 1'
#
loop_
_entity.id
_entity.type
_entity.pdbx_description
1 polymer ?
#
loop_
_entity_poly.entity_id
_entity_poly.type
_entity_poly.pdbx_seq_one_letter_code
_entity_poly.pdbx_strand_id
1 'polypeptide(L)'
;MRRLSPWIILVLACSEASTQPATGPVGHDREFKVQLPAAAFLGELDDRERREQLRDWGVLATLAHSGATPEQAAAATYHMPAARLPYLDELYSFSYGRGRRAYLGERVLLFVDADDPDRVATLGRLADQVRMELGETPGKAEIYVVEDQRNDGALRISRSPDVDGARLFSADYGYVEASVSDAAALTSWLAKVDDVSRVRMEAGALRLGGRRFDHSRTEGVTLDDVAALYQAAAAIHDRFAGVQRDLHEEFKRRLAKEGYVDNGHYTPAEAARLEQAARRINAELAAKANQAAADVAAQSGNFAAPGFSLDPHWLPAGDGKHPLMLARLQQLAGDPCGEIARIARLAPRLLAAEPDVSRRSGEAWAAHAVQESKPAGPACTWLREVVARRVTPVITALAAAAPKDWRDGFGPFAQLNKDLVAMLPGLSIERHNAIVELHNILLYYASETAAQCARYDGIEGTAVSMTLFYTDLLAKLWEAVDHGYSAPLRAIPGFLTTPRIDLAPAYAEELERLPATRIWFAPRADGWTRSAAGGATELAFLHRFSRVYAAGSDPANPGKESITNEASRLSIGWWDRHFDEIADHEQQYHRQNQIMKWSAVAAALVDQPTAPTFLADVRVARTARFFPWLAAHRDRLRFQELVPERRTPYPTECVALLQSYPYPSAGRSYAVSGGVSLADAALVRNAPTVNRTLPRGRRIVEAAGAPRVPHPVVDGRAVKIENAAAARVRSASSPLNVRGVSARIEGRSGAPTFTLDSDTGRLATVALGRVDGGIRIDLRAGPVEHVRSVLEHGPRGPSVSFEARPERVVARGDTLVEVKPIATSPDGSTTAIAHDTFGPGWFQARAASADEIHKRMDGYAWAAVEPAGGSGAPTVEFRNTPPPADAQPIAIHGLRGITAARAANNGELFIARPAERGARTEWYKLADRFAGDAARRPLDATGPIAVSAAAEAERARSDAEALARSGRLEEAASAFPPPAGKPTVADRIHSMVRDVARNNPNAALRELDALVAAHQPVSAETRSWFVDGLAAHGDADVARYLDAKLSGKPIPDGISLVADRGALVVRHEARRVETFEAKDEDLDAESAPRYFDRRLLVGKEGLEPDFGGPIARWRRDPDISVRAMKADPFGDNPGLIVDTSTGREYRRARGAGHPPPGGASRPASGGASGGPPPRSGLVYVFVPRGAAAAGGCPHAGSGSGSGDGSNGKECGDDSPDR
;
A
#
# COMPACT_ATOMS: atom_id res chain seq x y z
N MET A 1 -51.99 25.39 -53.86
CA MET A 1 -53.46 25.12 -53.85
C MET A 1 -53.64 23.74 -53.22
N ARG A 2 -54.54 23.41 -52.28
CA ARG A 2 -55.63 24.06 -51.49
C ARG A 2 -55.49 23.49 -50.05
N ARG A 3 -56.04 24.02 -48.95
CA ARG A 3 -56.76 25.25 -48.57
C ARG A 3 -56.55 25.39 -47.04
N LEU A 4 -56.30 26.60 -46.53
CA LEU A 4 -56.27 26.89 -45.09
C LEU A 4 -57.69 27.23 -44.59
N SER A 5 -57.95 26.96 -43.30
CA SER A 5 -58.77 27.83 -42.44
C SER A 5 -58.24 27.75 -41.00
N PRO A 6 -58.05 28.89 -40.30
CA PRO A 6 -57.57 28.94 -38.91
C PRO A 6 -58.74 28.90 -37.91
N TRP A 7 -58.46 28.69 -36.62
CA TRP A 7 -59.01 29.47 -35.48
C TRP A 7 -58.44 28.92 -34.13
N ILE A 8 -58.17 29.83 -33.20
CA ILE A 8 -57.87 29.60 -31.76
C ILE A 8 -56.55 28.86 -31.42
N ILE A 9 -55.51 29.63 -31.07
CA ILE A 9 -54.90 29.53 -29.72
C ILE A 9 -54.76 30.97 -29.18
N LEU A 10 -55.25 31.18 -27.96
CA LEU A 10 -55.23 32.45 -27.25
C LEU A 10 -53.91 32.60 -26.47
N VAL A 11 -53.42 33.84 -26.34
CA VAL A 11 -52.21 34.18 -25.58
C VAL A 11 -52.39 33.89 -24.09
N LEU A 12 -51.45 33.14 -23.50
CA LEU A 12 -51.15 33.18 -22.07
C LEU A 12 -49.64 33.37 -21.90
N ALA A 13 -49.24 34.61 -21.63
CA ALA A 13 -47.87 34.95 -21.35
C ALA A 13 -47.53 34.60 -19.89
N CYS A 14 -46.83 33.49 -19.68
CA CYS A 14 -45.98 33.32 -18.51
C CYS A 14 -44.54 33.67 -18.90
N SER A 15 -43.93 34.58 -18.14
CA SER A 15 -42.57 35.02 -18.37
C SER A 15 -41.56 33.94 -17.98
N GLU A 16 -41.14 33.13 -18.94
CA GLU A 16 -39.85 32.44 -18.83
C GLU A 16 -38.75 33.49 -18.84
N ALA A 17 -38.23 33.80 -17.65
CA ALA A 17 -37.03 34.60 -17.50
C ALA A 17 -35.85 33.79 -18.06
N SER A 18 -35.58 33.99 -19.35
CA SER A 18 -34.40 33.45 -20.03
C SER A 18 -33.15 33.90 -19.29
N THR A 19 -32.59 33.02 -18.47
CA THR A 19 -31.28 33.20 -17.87
C THR A 19 -30.23 33.03 -18.96
N GLN A 20 -30.01 34.09 -19.73
CA GLN A 20 -28.83 34.18 -20.60
C GLN A 20 -27.59 33.91 -19.72
N PRO A 21 -26.73 32.95 -20.10
CA PRO A 21 -25.48 32.76 -19.39
C PRO A 21 -24.67 34.06 -19.49
N ALA A 22 -24.15 34.55 -18.36
CA ALA A 22 -23.38 35.78 -18.33
C ALA A 22 -22.06 35.60 -19.13
N THR A 23 -22.07 36.03 -20.39
CA THR A 23 -20.90 36.07 -21.28
C THR A 23 -20.13 37.39 -21.18
N GLY A 24 -20.50 38.26 -20.22
CA GLY A 24 -19.77 39.48 -19.92
C GLY A 24 -18.35 39.16 -19.39
N PRO A 25 -17.33 39.95 -19.75
CA PRO A 25 -15.97 39.73 -19.28
C PRO A 25 -15.89 39.95 -17.77
N VAL A 26 -15.64 38.88 -17.02
CA VAL A 26 -15.32 38.95 -15.59
C VAL A 26 -14.00 39.71 -15.43
N GLY A 27 -13.93 40.58 -14.41
CA GLY A 27 -12.82 41.50 -14.18
C GLY A 27 -11.44 40.82 -14.19
N HIS A 28 -10.47 41.49 -14.81
CA HIS A 28 -9.14 40.96 -15.12
C HIS A 28 -8.17 40.92 -13.93
N ASP A 29 -8.59 40.37 -12.79
CA ASP A 29 -7.65 40.02 -11.72
C ASP A 29 -6.78 38.87 -12.25
N ARG A 30 -5.59 39.23 -12.76
CA ARG A 30 -4.57 38.29 -13.23
C ARG A 30 -4.09 37.37 -12.11
N GLU A 31 -4.36 37.73 -10.87
CA GLU A 31 -3.93 37.03 -9.68
C GLU A 31 -4.99 37.22 -8.58
N PHE A 32 -5.32 36.17 -7.85
CA PHE A 32 -6.20 36.25 -6.68
C PHE A 32 -5.73 35.29 -5.58
N LYS A 33 -6.03 35.64 -4.32
CA LYS A 33 -5.68 34.83 -3.16
C LYS A 33 -6.81 33.84 -2.82
N VAL A 34 -6.47 32.62 -2.46
CA VAL A 34 -7.40 31.65 -1.87
C VAL A 34 -7.08 31.53 -0.39
N GLN A 35 -8.00 31.94 0.48
CA GLN A 35 -7.92 31.69 1.92
C GLN A 35 -8.37 30.26 2.18
N LEU A 36 -7.51 29.49 2.85
CA LEU A 36 -7.75 28.08 3.17
C LEU A 36 -8.50 27.93 4.51
N PRO A 37 -9.22 26.82 4.72
CA PRO A 37 -9.80 26.53 6.03
C PRO A 37 -8.70 26.26 7.07
N ALA A 38 -9.02 26.49 8.34
CA ALA A 38 -8.07 26.31 9.44
C ALA A 38 -7.50 24.88 9.49
N ALA A 39 -6.24 24.76 9.92
CA ALA A 39 -5.31 23.69 9.58
C ALA A 39 -5.68 22.23 9.97
N ALA A 40 -6.78 21.98 10.67
CA ALA A 40 -7.09 20.67 11.25
C ALA A 40 -7.17 19.53 10.21
N PHE A 41 -8.07 19.64 9.22
CA PHE A 41 -8.22 18.59 8.19
C PHE A 41 -6.97 18.41 7.33
N LEU A 42 -6.34 19.51 6.89
CA LEU A 42 -5.09 19.43 6.14
C LEU A 42 -3.98 18.77 6.97
N GLY A 43 -4.00 18.92 8.30
CA GLY A 43 -3.09 18.26 9.24
C GLY A 43 -3.31 16.75 9.38
N GLU A 44 -4.54 16.25 9.15
CA GLU A 44 -4.82 14.79 9.08
C GLU A 44 -4.29 14.16 7.79
N LEU A 45 -4.23 14.92 6.69
CA LEU A 45 -3.61 14.47 5.45
C LEU A 45 -2.08 14.50 5.55
N ASP A 46 -1.40 13.49 5.00
CA ASP A 46 0.05 13.55 4.80
C ASP A 46 0.45 14.69 3.85
N ASP A 47 1.72 15.08 3.83
CA ASP A 47 2.20 16.22 3.04
C ASP A 47 1.96 16.11 1.52
N ARG A 48 1.77 14.89 1.01
CA ARG A 48 1.47 14.60 -0.40
C ARG A 48 -0.02 14.73 -0.67
N GLU A 49 -0.89 14.02 0.05
CA GLU A 49 -2.34 14.19 -0.11
C GLU A 49 -2.78 15.62 0.16
N ARG A 50 -2.11 16.30 1.11
CA ARG A 50 -2.28 17.74 1.35
C ARG A 50 -1.96 18.57 0.10
N ARG A 51 -0.85 18.33 -0.61
CA ARG A 51 -0.55 19.02 -1.89
C ARG A 51 -1.62 18.75 -2.94
N GLU A 52 -2.05 17.49 -3.09
CA GLU A 52 -3.05 17.13 -4.09
C GLU A 52 -4.42 17.76 -3.78
N GLN A 53 -4.80 17.82 -2.50
CA GLN A 53 -5.99 18.53 -2.03
C GLN A 53 -5.92 20.03 -2.33
N LEU A 54 -4.76 20.67 -2.14
CA LEU A 54 -4.57 22.09 -2.43
C LEU A 54 -4.69 22.37 -3.94
N ARG A 55 -4.19 21.49 -4.81
CA ARG A 55 -4.39 21.59 -6.27
C ARG A 55 -5.87 21.48 -6.65
N ASP A 56 -6.58 20.51 -6.07
CA ASP A 56 -8.03 20.32 -6.30
C ASP A 56 -8.82 21.56 -5.84
N TRP A 57 -8.46 22.13 -4.69
CA TRP A 57 -9.04 23.39 -4.20
C TRP A 57 -8.68 24.62 -5.05
N GLY A 58 -7.51 24.64 -5.68
CA GLY A 58 -7.14 25.67 -6.66
C GLY A 58 -8.06 25.68 -7.88
N VAL A 59 -8.48 24.49 -8.34
CA VAL A 59 -9.51 24.35 -9.38
C VAL A 59 -10.86 24.88 -8.90
N LEU A 60 -11.34 24.45 -7.72
CA LEU A 60 -12.62 24.93 -7.17
C LEU A 60 -12.66 26.46 -7.00
N ALA A 61 -11.58 27.04 -6.45
CA ALA A 61 -11.47 28.47 -6.26
C ALA A 61 -11.50 29.24 -7.58
N THR A 62 -10.82 28.74 -8.62
CA THR A 62 -10.82 29.37 -9.96
C THR A 62 -12.19 29.31 -10.63
N LEU A 63 -12.94 28.22 -10.45
CA LEU A 63 -14.32 28.11 -10.93
C LEU A 63 -15.24 29.12 -10.21
N ALA A 64 -15.12 29.26 -8.89
CA ALA A 64 -15.88 30.23 -8.11
C ALA A 64 -15.49 31.69 -8.44
N HIS A 65 -14.19 31.98 -8.57
CA HIS A 65 -13.71 33.30 -8.99
C HIS A 65 -14.26 33.65 -10.38
N SER A 66 -14.21 32.71 -11.33
CA SER A 66 -14.78 32.83 -12.68
C SER A 66 -16.32 32.95 -12.74
N GLY A 67 -17.03 32.86 -11.60
CA GLY A 67 -18.48 32.99 -11.56
C GLY A 67 -19.25 31.75 -12.07
N ALA A 68 -18.63 30.56 -12.05
CA ALA A 68 -19.32 29.33 -12.46
C ALA A 68 -20.63 29.13 -11.68
N THR A 69 -21.68 28.66 -12.36
CA THR A 69 -22.92 28.21 -11.71
C THR A 69 -22.71 26.84 -11.05
N PRO A 70 -23.58 26.41 -10.12
CA PRO A 70 -23.50 25.07 -9.52
C PRO A 70 -23.47 23.92 -10.56
N GLU A 71 -24.23 24.03 -11.65
CA GLU A 71 -24.28 23.04 -12.74
C GLU A 71 -22.98 23.04 -13.56
N GLN A 72 -22.39 24.22 -13.80
CA GLN A 72 -21.09 24.35 -14.46
C GLN A 72 -19.97 23.79 -13.59
N ALA A 73 -19.99 24.07 -12.28
CA ALA A 73 -19.06 23.47 -11.33
C ALA A 73 -19.19 21.94 -11.30
N ALA A 74 -20.42 21.41 -11.26
CA ALA A 74 -20.68 19.97 -11.32
C ALA A 74 -20.09 19.31 -12.57
N ALA A 75 -20.27 19.93 -13.74
CA ALA A 75 -19.67 19.45 -14.98
C ALA A 75 -18.14 19.60 -15.02
N ALA A 76 -17.59 20.64 -14.41
CA ALA A 76 -16.15 20.88 -14.36
C ALA A 76 -15.40 19.90 -13.43
N THR A 77 -16.04 19.50 -12.32
CA THR A 77 -15.41 18.76 -11.21
C THR A 77 -15.90 17.32 -11.07
N TYR A 78 -16.61 16.75 -12.04
CA TYR A 78 -17.26 15.44 -11.88
C TYR A 78 -16.33 14.27 -11.50
N HIS A 79 -15.07 14.27 -11.97
CA HIS A 79 -14.04 13.30 -11.56
C HIS A 79 -13.21 13.73 -10.32
N MET A 80 -13.46 14.91 -9.76
CA MET A 80 -12.64 15.51 -8.71
C MET A 80 -13.48 15.71 -7.42
N PRO A 81 -13.13 15.07 -6.30
CA PRO A 81 -13.84 15.25 -5.05
C PRO A 81 -13.66 16.69 -4.54
N ALA A 82 -14.65 17.21 -3.81
CA ALA A 82 -14.49 18.51 -3.14
C ALA A 82 -13.51 18.44 -1.95
N ALA A 83 -13.39 17.26 -1.33
CA ALA A 83 -12.44 16.94 -0.28
C ALA A 83 -11.90 15.51 -0.44
N ARG A 84 -10.58 15.33 -0.31
CA ARG A 84 -9.89 14.05 -0.32
C ARG A 84 -9.99 13.38 1.04
N LEU A 85 -11.05 12.61 1.22
CA LEU A 85 -11.21 11.78 2.40
C LEU A 85 -10.55 10.44 2.05
N PRO A 86 -9.42 10.02 2.68
CA PRO A 86 -8.57 8.93 2.18
C PRO A 86 -9.30 7.60 1.97
N TYR A 87 -10.35 7.36 2.76
CA TYR A 87 -11.19 6.17 2.67
C TYR A 87 -12.15 6.14 1.47
N LEU A 88 -12.30 7.26 0.73
CA LEU A 88 -13.06 7.36 -0.52
C LEU A 88 -12.19 7.09 -1.77
N ASP A 89 -10.93 6.68 -1.58
CA ASP A 89 -9.96 6.43 -2.65
C ASP A 89 -10.39 5.32 -3.63
N GLU A 90 -11.23 4.37 -3.20
CA GLU A 90 -11.86 3.37 -4.07
C GLU A 90 -13.06 3.90 -4.89
N LEU A 91 -13.61 5.07 -4.54
CA LEU A 91 -14.83 5.63 -5.14
C LEU A 91 -14.57 6.76 -6.13
N TYR A 92 -13.48 7.49 -5.95
CA TYR A 92 -13.08 8.58 -6.85
C TYR A 92 -11.74 8.24 -7.50
N SER A 93 -11.61 8.43 -8.81
CA SER A 93 -10.31 8.52 -9.49
C SER A 93 -9.56 9.78 -9.05
N PHE A 94 -9.00 9.77 -7.83
CA PHE A 94 -8.15 10.82 -7.32
C PHE A 94 -7.01 11.07 -8.31
N SER A 95 -6.92 12.30 -8.85
CA SER A 95 -5.86 12.70 -9.77
C SER A 95 -4.57 13.01 -9.01
N TYR A 96 -3.41 12.62 -9.54
CA TYR A 96 -2.12 12.85 -8.88
C TYR A 96 -1.12 13.54 -9.81
N GLY A 97 -0.15 14.21 -9.20
CA GLY A 97 0.88 14.97 -9.91
C GLY A 97 0.60 16.47 -9.98
N ARG A 98 1.50 17.19 -10.64
CA ARG A 98 1.60 18.66 -10.63
C ARG A 98 0.55 19.40 -11.46
N GLY A 99 -0.28 18.67 -12.20
CA GLY A 99 -1.26 19.21 -13.14
C GLY A 99 -2.71 18.95 -12.74
N ARG A 100 -3.63 19.83 -13.15
CA ARG A 100 -5.09 19.58 -13.22
C ARG A 100 -5.71 20.17 -14.48
N ARG A 101 -6.89 19.68 -14.84
CA ARG A 101 -7.71 20.23 -15.94
C ARG A 101 -9.17 20.38 -15.53
N ALA A 102 -9.83 21.43 -16.02
CA ALA A 102 -11.27 21.66 -15.83
C ALA A 102 -11.93 22.21 -17.10
N TYR A 103 -13.24 21.98 -17.22
CA TYR A 103 -14.06 22.45 -18.33
C TYR A 103 -15.13 23.42 -17.85
N LEU A 104 -15.14 24.64 -18.39
CA LEU A 104 -16.13 25.66 -18.06
C LEU A 104 -16.88 26.07 -19.32
N GLY A 105 -17.88 25.26 -19.69
CA GLY A 105 -18.50 25.31 -21.02
C GLY A 105 -17.48 24.91 -22.09
N GLU A 106 -17.29 25.76 -23.10
CA GLU A 106 -16.28 25.55 -24.14
C GLU A 106 -14.84 25.91 -23.70
N ARG A 107 -14.66 26.53 -22.53
CA ARG A 107 -13.35 26.92 -21.99
C ARG A 107 -12.62 25.70 -21.42
N VAL A 108 -11.35 25.54 -21.79
CA VAL A 108 -10.43 24.56 -21.19
C VAL A 108 -9.49 25.30 -20.25
N LEU A 109 -9.48 24.89 -18.98
CA LEU A 109 -8.62 25.46 -17.95
C LEU A 109 -7.58 24.40 -17.57
N LEU A 110 -6.30 24.73 -17.69
CA LEU A 110 -5.17 23.90 -17.27
C LEU A 110 -4.48 24.55 -16.07
N PHE A 111 -4.14 23.74 -15.08
CA PHE A 111 -3.53 24.18 -13.83
C PHE A 111 -2.19 23.48 -13.68
N VAL A 112 -1.19 24.24 -13.22
CA VAL A 112 0.17 23.74 -12.91
C VAL A 112 0.67 24.38 -11.63
N ASP A 113 1.53 23.68 -10.90
CA ASP A 113 2.20 24.28 -9.73
C ASP A 113 3.18 25.40 -10.15
N ALA A 114 3.40 26.37 -9.27
CA ALA A 114 4.43 27.41 -9.45
C ALA A 114 5.86 26.86 -9.35
N ASP A 115 6.07 25.76 -8.62
CA ASP A 115 7.36 25.07 -8.44
C ASP A 115 7.55 23.88 -9.41
N ASP A 116 6.72 23.77 -10.45
CA ASP A 116 6.80 22.65 -11.41
C ASP A 116 8.14 22.68 -12.20
N PRO A 117 9.04 21.70 -12.00
CA PRO A 117 10.36 21.69 -12.64
C PRO A 117 10.29 21.44 -14.15
N ASP A 118 9.19 20.86 -14.67
CA ASP A 118 8.95 20.69 -16.10
C ASP A 118 7.49 21.00 -16.44
N ARG A 119 7.15 22.28 -16.28
CA ARG A 119 5.85 22.85 -16.65
C ARG A 119 5.46 22.56 -18.11
N VAL A 120 6.42 22.36 -19.02
CA VAL A 120 6.16 22.01 -20.42
C VAL A 120 5.66 20.57 -20.52
N ALA A 121 6.30 19.63 -19.82
CA ALA A 121 5.82 18.26 -19.70
C ALA A 121 4.44 18.17 -19.07
N THR A 122 4.19 18.85 -17.94
CA THR A 122 2.87 18.85 -17.29
C THR A 122 1.78 19.39 -18.21
N LEU A 123 2.00 20.53 -18.87
CA LEU A 123 1.03 21.10 -19.82
C LEU A 123 0.81 20.20 -21.06
N GLY A 124 1.86 19.55 -21.56
CA GLY A 124 1.75 18.60 -22.67
C GLY A 124 0.92 17.36 -22.30
N ARG A 125 1.19 16.75 -21.13
CA ARG A 125 0.46 15.60 -20.60
C ARG A 125 -1.02 15.94 -20.34
N LEU A 126 -1.30 17.13 -19.78
CA LEU A 126 -2.67 17.64 -19.62
C LEU A 126 -3.37 17.94 -20.96
N ALA A 127 -2.64 18.41 -21.98
CA ALA A 127 -3.22 18.62 -23.31
C ALA A 127 -3.63 17.29 -23.96
N ASP A 128 -2.83 16.24 -23.81
CA ASP A 128 -3.16 14.88 -24.27
C ASP A 128 -4.41 14.35 -23.57
N GLN A 129 -4.53 14.53 -22.25
CA GLN A 129 -5.74 14.23 -21.49
C GLN A 129 -6.96 14.98 -22.07
N VAL A 130 -6.84 16.28 -22.29
CA VAL A 130 -7.95 17.07 -22.84
C VAL A 130 -8.35 16.59 -24.23
N ARG A 131 -7.39 16.27 -25.11
CA ARG A 131 -7.70 15.75 -26.46
C ARG A 131 -8.38 14.39 -26.40
N MET A 132 -7.95 13.51 -25.50
CA MET A 132 -8.59 12.21 -25.29
C MET A 132 -10.04 12.40 -24.83
N GLU A 133 -10.27 13.18 -23.78
CA GLU A 133 -11.61 13.38 -23.22
C GLU A 133 -12.57 14.14 -24.14
N LEU A 134 -12.06 15.08 -24.94
CA LEU A 134 -12.88 15.83 -25.91
C LEU A 134 -13.04 15.12 -27.26
N GLY A 135 -12.14 14.19 -27.58
CA GLY A 135 -11.95 13.56 -28.89
C GLY A 135 -11.43 14.51 -29.97
N GLU A 136 -10.94 15.70 -29.61
CA GLU A 136 -10.46 16.74 -30.53
C GLU A 136 -9.47 17.67 -29.84
N THR A 137 -8.57 18.31 -30.61
CA THR A 137 -7.67 19.35 -30.08
C THR A 137 -8.49 20.57 -29.66
N PRO A 138 -8.38 21.06 -28.41
CA PRO A 138 -9.07 22.27 -27.98
C PRO A 138 -8.53 23.47 -28.78
N GLY A 139 -9.37 24.44 -29.14
CA GLY A 139 -8.90 25.64 -29.85
C GLY A 139 -7.90 26.45 -29.03
N LYS A 140 -8.13 26.58 -27.73
CA LYS A 140 -7.32 27.34 -26.78
C LYS A 140 -7.41 26.74 -25.37
N ALA A 141 -6.36 26.91 -24.57
CA ALA A 141 -6.33 26.59 -23.15
C ALA A 141 -5.95 27.81 -22.32
N GLU A 142 -6.66 28.03 -21.22
CA GLU A 142 -6.34 29.04 -20.21
C GLU A 142 -5.43 28.43 -19.16
N ILE A 143 -4.29 29.07 -18.87
CA ILE A 143 -3.27 28.49 -17.99
C ILE A 143 -3.28 29.20 -16.64
N TYR A 144 -3.53 28.44 -15.58
CA TYR A 144 -3.51 28.90 -14.20
C TYR A 144 -2.30 28.30 -13.48
N VAL A 145 -1.57 29.13 -12.74
CA VAL A 145 -0.43 28.72 -11.91
C VAL A 145 -0.86 28.79 -10.46
N VAL A 146 -0.69 27.68 -9.74
CA VAL A 146 -1.04 27.53 -8.32
C VAL A 146 0.24 27.57 -7.51
N GLU A 147 0.38 28.59 -6.66
CA GLU A 147 1.46 28.69 -5.69
C GLU A 147 0.95 28.32 -4.29
N ASP A 148 1.63 27.37 -3.67
CA ASP A 148 1.34 26.90 -2.31
C ASP A 148 1.94 27.86 -1.28
N GLN A 149 1.08 28.68 -0.67
CA GLN A 149 1.41 29.59 0.42
C GLN A 149 0.78 29.10 1.74
N ARG A 150 0.76 27.78 1.99
CA ARG A 150 0.15 27.18 3.19
C ARG A 150 0.62 27.76 4.51
N ASN A 151 1.87 28.24 4.58
CA ASN A 151 2.43 28.89 5.76
C ASN A 151 1.70 30.21 6.11
N ASP A 152 1.13 30.87 5.09
CA ASP A 152 0.30 32.07 5.21
C ASP A 152 -1.21 31.75 5.19
N GLY A 153 -1.57 30.47 5.37
CA GLY A 153 -2.94 29.97 5.34
C GLY A 153 -3.63 30.09 3.98
N ALA A 154 -2.88 30.05 2.87
CA ALA A 154 -3.42 30.42 1.57
C ALA A 154 -2.85 29.67 0.36
N LEU A 155 -3.50 29.84 -0.79
CA LEU A 155 -2.92 29.65 -2.12
C LEU A 155 -2.92 30.98 -2.87
N ARG A 156 -1.99 31.13 -3.81
CA ARG A 156 -1.93 32.27 -4.72
C ARG A 156 -2.10 31.75 -6.14
N ILE A 157 -3.15 32.16 -6.83
CA ILE A 157 -3.49 31.67 -8.17
C ILE A 157 -3.30 32.80 -9.15
N SER A 158 -2.44 32.59 -10.16
CA SER A 158 -2.21 33.56 -11.24
C SER A 158 -2.55 32.99 -12.61
N ARG A 159 -3.19 33.81 -13.44
CA ARG A 159 -3.56 33.48 -14.82
C ARG A 159 -2.42 33.89 -15.76
N SER A 160 -1.71 32.89 -16.27
CA SER A 160 -0.72 33.06 -17.33
C SER A 160 -1.40 33.38 -18.68
N PRO A 161 -0.64 33.83 -19.70
CA PRO A 161 -1.17 33.93 -21.05
C PRO A 161 -1.77 32.61 -21.53
N ASP A 162 -2.93 32.68 -22.17
CA ASP A 162 -3.58 31.54 -22.79
C ASP A 162 -2.68 30.94 -23.89
N VAL A 163 -2.77 29.63 -24.11
CA VAL A 163 -2.01 28.91 -25.13
C VAL A 163 -2.98 28.35 -26.17
N ASP A 164 -2.73 28.63 -27.44
CA ASP A 164 -3.50 28.04 -28.54
C ASP A 164 -3.24 26.53 -28.59
N GLY A 165 -4.29 25.72 -28.78
CA GLY A 165 -4.14 24.26 -28.71
C GLY A 165 -3.24 23.69 -29.80
N ALA A 166 -3.20 24.33 -30.98
CA ALA A 166 -2.24 23.98 -32.03
C ALA A 166 -0.77 24.06 -31.53
N ARG A 167 -0.47 24.97 -30.59
CA ARG A 167 0.86 25.08 -29.98
C ARG A 167 1.10 24.00 -28.93
N LEU A 168 0.09 23.62 -28.13
CA LEU A 168 0.18 22.47 -27.20
C LEU A 168 0.40 21.12 -27.92
N PHE A 169 0.11 21.06 -29.23
CA PHE A 169 0.41 19.94 -30.13
C PHE A 169 1.46 20.31 -31.17
N SER A 170 2.55 20.94 -30.72
CA SER A 170 3.74 21.24 -31.51
C SER A 170 5.03 20.88 -30.76
N ALA A 171 6.18 21.02 -31.44
CA ALA A 171 7.49 20.76 -30.86
C ALA A 171 7.80 21.63 -29.63
N ASP A 172 7.22 22.83 -29.51
CA ASP A 172 7.29 23.68 -28.30
C ASP A 172 6.87 22.95 -27.01
N TYR A 173 5.97 21.97 -27.14
CA TYR A 173 5.47 21.12 -26.05
C TYR A 173 5.84 19.65 -26.27
N GLY A 174 6.98 19.41 -26.90
CA GLY A 174 7.55 18.08 -27.10
C GLY A 174 6.77 17.17 -28.06
N TYR A 175 5.74 17.68 -28.74
CA TYR A 175 4.82 16.85 -29.55
C TYR A 175 5.26 16.73 -31.00
N VAL A 176 5.22 15.49 -31.52
CA VAL A 176 5.51 15.15 -32.92
C VAL A 176 4.37 14.31 -33.49
N GLU A 177 3.90 14.68 -34.68
CA GLU A 177 2.91 13.93 -35.45
C GLU A 177 3.43 13.59 -36.84
N ALA A 178 3.24 12.35 -37.30
CA ALA A 178 3.66 11.88 -38.62
C ALA A 178 2.67 10.85 -39.20
N SER A 179 2.69 10.69 -40.53
CA SER A 179 2.09 9.53 -41.20
C SER A 179 3.17 8.47 -41.42
N VAL A 180 2.82 7.21 -41.18
CA VAL A 180 3.72 6.05 -41.16
C VAL A 180 3.09 4.90 -41.94
N SER A 181 3.66 4.56 -43.09
CA SER A 181 3.21 3.49 -44.00
C SER A 181 4.13 2.27 -44.00
N ASP A 182 5.30 2.35 -43.35
CA ASP A 182 6.33 1.30 -43.36
C ASP A 182 7.18 1.31 -42.07
N ALA A 183 8.01 0.28 -41.93
CA ALA A 183 8.85 0.06 -40.76
C ALA A 183 9.96 1.13 -40.58
N ALA A 184 10.47 1.72 -41.67
CA ALA A 184 11.51 2.75 -41.60
C ALA A 184 10.93 4.09 -41.12
N ALA A 185 9.74 4.45 -41.63
CA ALA A 185 8.95 5.58 -41.14
C ALA A 185 8.58 5.41 -39.65
N LEU A 186 8.16 4.20 -39.23
CA LEU A 186 7.86 3.92 -37.82
C LEU A 186 9.10 4.07 -36.93
N THR A 187 10.24 3.52 -37.35
CA THR A 187 11.52 3.65 -36.63
C THR A 187 11.94 5.12 -36.49
N SER A 188 11.83 5.90 -37.57
CA SER A 188 12.15 7.34 -37.58
C SER A 188 11.23 8.18 -36.70
N TRP A 189 9.98 7.73 -36.49
CA TRP A 189 9.03 8.39 -35.58
C TRP A 189 9.25 7.96 -34.12
N LEU A 190 9.41 6.66 -33.84
CA LEU A 190 9.75 6.14 -32.51
C LEU A 190 11.07 6.75 -31.98
N ALA A 191 12.05 6.99 -32.85
CA ALA A 191 13.28 7.67 -32.48
C ALA A 191 13.10 9.12 -32.00
N LYS A 192 11.91 9.74 -32.18
CA LYS A 192 11.61 11.14 -31.82
C LYS A 192 10.67 11.30 -30.63
N VAL A 193 9.98 10.24 -30.22
CA VAL A 193 9.04 10.24 -29.10
C VAL A 193 9.48 9.26 -28.02
N ASP A 194 9.01 9.47 -26.80
CA ASP A 194 9.10 8.50 -25.72
C ASP A 194 7.71 7.98 -25.32
N ASP A 195 6.66 8.78 -25.56
CA ASP A 195 5.28 8.51 -25.15
C ASP A 195 4.29 8.62 -26.31
N VAL A 196 3.55 7.56 -26.65
CA VAL A 196 2.46 7.64 -27.64
C VAL A 196 1.19 8.20 -27.00
N SER A 197 0.61 9.25 -27.59
CA SER A 197 -0.62 9.89 -27.08
C SER A 197 -1.79 9.90 -28.08
N ARG A 198 -1.54 9.50 -29.33
CA ARG A 198 -2.58 9.31 -30.36
C ARG A 198 -2.13 8.35 -31.47
N VAL A 199 -3.04 7.47 -31.89
CA VAL A 199 -2.90 6.62 -33.08
C VAL A 199 -4.19 6.66 -33.88
N ARG A 200 -4.13 7.10 -35.13
CA ARG A 200 -5.24 7.06 -36.08
C ARG A 200 -4.90 6.11 -37.23
N MET A 201 -5.75 5.11 -37.43
CA MET A 201 -5.57 4.03 -38.40
C MET A 201 -6.31 4.40 -39.68
N GLU A 202 -5.54 4.74 -40.71
CA GLU A 202 -6.01 5.13 -42.03
C GLU A 202 -5.71 3.99 -43.03
N ALA A 203 -6.27 4.04 -44.24
CA ALA A 203 -6.06 2.99 -45.23
C ALA A 203 -4.58 2.93 -45.66
N GLY A 204 -3.89 1.85 -45.29
CA GLY A 204 -2.47 1.61 -45.59
C GLY A 204 -1.47 2.47 -44.80
N ALA A 205 -1.90 3.25 -43.79
CA ALA A 205 -1.00 4.11 -43.01
C ALA A 205 -1.51 4.37 -41.58
N LEU A 206 -0.58 4.64 -40.67
CA LEU A 206 -0.86 5.12 -39.31
C LEU A 206 -0.49 6.58 -39.20
N ARG A 207 -1.42 7.40 -38.71
CA ARG A 207 -1.14 8.77 -38.31
C ARG A 207 -0.91 8.81 -36.80
N LEU A 208 0.36 8.90 -36.42
CA LEU A 208 0.88 8.73 -35.06
C LEU A 208 1.22 10.08 -34.44
N GLY A 209 0.78 10.29 -33.20
CA GLY A 209 1.07 11.46 -32.38
C GLY A 209 1.62 11.07 -31.01
N GLY A 210 2.72 11.70 -30.59
CA GLY A 210 3.42 11.36 -29.36
C GLY A 210 4.34 12.46 -28.87
N ARG A 211 4.92 12.27 -27.69
CA ARG A 211 5.73 13.29 -26.99
C ARG A 211 7.10 12.80 -26.56
N ARG A 212 8.01 13.76 -26.41
CA ARG A 212 9.30 13.67 -25.73
C ARG A 212 9.59 15.01 -25.06
N PHE A 213 10.09 15.00 -23.83
CA PHE A 213 10.44 16.21 -23.08
C PHE A 213 11.89 16.15 -22.63
N ASP A 214 12.67 17.20 -22.85
CA ASP A 214 14.13 17.16 -22.62
C ASP A 214 14.51 16.94 -21.13
N HIS A 215 13.67 17.40 -20.20
CA HIS A 215 13.90 17.26 -18.76
C HIS A 215 13.08 16.13 -18.10
N SER A 216 11.98 15.70 -18.73
CA SER A 216 11.12 14.60 -18.30
C SER A 216 11.11 13.44 -19.32
N ARG A 217 12.29 13.01 -19.75
CA ARG A 217 12.48 11.85 -20.64
C ARG A 217 11.93 10.58 -19.98
N THR A 218 11.29 9.74 -20.77
CA THR A 218 10.76 8.44 -20.33
C THR A 218 11.30 7.32 -21.21
N GLU A 219 11.44 6.10 -20.70
CA GLU A 219 11.88 4.96 -21.53
C GLU A 219 10.79 4.58 -22.55
N GLY A 220 11.13 4.65 -23.85
CA GLY A 220 10.24 4.34 -24.96
C GLY A 220 10.26 2.88 -25.43
N VAL A 221 9.64 2.62 -26.58
CA VAL A 221 9.66 1.30 -27.25
C VAL A 221 10.32 1.37 -28.63
N THR A 222 10.82 0.22 -29.09
CA THR A 222 11.48 0.05 -30.38
C THR A 222 10.54 -0.51 -31.46
N LEU A 223 10.98 -0.53 -32.73
CA LEU A 223 10.26 -1.21 -33.81
C LEU A 223 10.03 -2.70 -33.48
N ASP A 224 11.05 -3.39 -32.97
CA ASP A 224 10.98 -4.80 -32.57
C ASP A 224 9.93 -5.02 -31.48
N ASP A 225 9.80 -4.11 -30.52
CA ASP A 225 8.78 -4.20 -29.46
C ASP A 225 7.36 -4.09 -30.04
N VAL A 226 7.12 -3.11 -30.92
CA VAL A 226 5.82 -2.90 -31.56
C VAL A 226 5.46 -4.06 -32.49
N ALA A 227 6.43 -4.57 -33.25
CA ALA A 227 6.25 -5.73 -34.12
C ALA A 227 6.00 -7.02 -33.30
N ALA A 228 6.68 -7.22 -32.17
CA ALA A 228 6.44 -8.35 -31.28
C ALA A 228 4.98 -8.39 -30.79
N LEU A 229 4.47 -7.23 -30.36
CA LEU A 229 3.09 -7.06 -29.90
C LEU A 229 2.08 -7.28 -31.04
N TYR A 230 2.33 -6.72 -32.22
CA TYR A 230 1.48 -6.92 -33.40
C TYR A 230 1.42 -8.38 -33.84
N GLN A 231 2.57 -9.05 -33.96
CA GLN A 231 2.64 -10.46 -34.38
C GLN A 231 1.97 -11.38 -33.36
N ALA A 232 2.12 -11.12 -32.06
CA ALA A 232 1.42 -11.84 -31.02
C ALA A 232 -0.10 -11.61 -31.11
N ALA A 233 -0.56 -10.37 -31.28
CA ALA A 233 -1.98 -10.04 -31.42
C ALA A 233 -2.60 -10.69 -32.67
N ALA A 234 -1.90 -10.68 -33.81
CA ALA A 234 -2.32 -11.35 -35.04
C ALA A 234 -2.42 -12.86 -34.85
N ALA A 235 -1.39 -13.50 -34.29
CA ALA A 235 -1.38 -14.94 -34.03
C ALA A 235 -2.46 -15.40 -33.04
N ILE A 236 -2.94 -14.52 -32.15
CA ILE A 236 -4.07 -14.77 -31.26
C ILE A 236 -5.40 -14.57 -32.01
N HIS A 237 -5.56 -13.44 -32.72
CA HIS A 237 -6.76 -13.15 -33.51
C HIS A 237 -7.04 -14.25 -34.54
N ASP A 238 -6.03 -14.73 -35.27
CA ASP A 238 -6.19 -15.78 -36.28
C ASP A 238 -6.73 -17.10 -35.71
N ARG A 239 -6.36 -17.45 -34.47
CA ARG A 239 -6.90 -18.62 -33.76
C ARG A 239 -8.39 -18.43 -33.46
N PHE A 240 -8.76 -17.28 -32.90
CA PHE A 240 -10.17 -16.97 -32.61
C PHE A 240 -11.00 -16.85 -33.89
N ALA A 241 -10.46 -16.26 -34.96
CA ALA A 241 -11.10 -16.22 -36.27
C ALA A 241 -11.29 -17.62 -36.88
N GLY A 242 -10.36 -18.55 -36.63
CA GLY A 242 -10.53 -19.98 -36.92
C GLY A 242 -11.77 -20.56 -36.25
N VAL A 243 -11.86 -20.43 -34.93
CA VAL A 243 -13.03 -20.91 -34.14
C VAL A 243 -14.33 -20.28 -34.65
N GLN A 244 -14.35 -18.98 -34.94
CA GLN A 244 -15.55 -18.31 -35.45
C GLN A 244 -15.95 -18.80 -36.84
N ARG A 245 -15.00 -19.10 -37.74
CA ARG A 245 -15.28 -19.75 -39.04
C ARG A 245 -15.89 -21.14 -38.84
N ASP A 246 -15.31 -21.97 -37.96
CA ASP A 246 -15.80 -23.32 -37.69
C ASP A 246 -17.23 -23.32 -37.10
N LEU A 247 -17.51 -22.37 -36.19
CA LEU A 247 -18.85 -22.13 -35.63
C LEU A 247 -19.85 -21.64 -36.69
N HIS A 248 -19.43 -20.75 -37.59
CA HIS A 248 -20.30 -20.23 -38.65
C HIS A 248 -20.62 -21.30 -39.71
N GLU A 249 -19.66 -22.14 -40.07
CA GLU A 249 -19.92 -23.29 -40.95
C GLU A 249 -20.76 -24.36 -40.24
N GLU A 250 -20.61 -24.57 -38.93
CA GLU A 250 -21.53 -25.41 -38.16
C GLU A 250 -22.96 -24.82 -38.10
N PHE A 251 -23.10 -23.49 -37.99
CA PHE A 251 -24.39 -22.79 -38.06
C PHE A 251 -25.08 -23.05 -39.40
N LYS A 252 -24.37 -22.85 -40.52
CA LYS A 252 -24.87 -23.17 -41.87
C LYS A 252 -25.25 -24.63 -42.01
N ARG A 253 -24.39 -25.57 -41.59
CA ARG A 253 -24.67 -27.02 -41.64
C ARG A 253 -25.95 -27.38 -40.87
N ARG A 254 -26.20 -26.75 -39.72
CA ARG A 254 -27.40 -26.98 -38.91
C ARG A 254 -28.65 -26.39 -39.55
N LEU A 255 -28.60 -25.16 -40.06
CA LEU A 255 -29.72 -24.58 -40.81
C LEU A 255 -30.06 -25.41 -42.05
N ALA A 256 -29.06 -25.84 -42.82
CA ALA A 256 -29.25 -26.68 -44.00
C ALA A 256 -29.88 -28.04 -43.63
N LYS A 257 -29.52 -28.61 -42.48
CA LYS A 257 -30.15 -29.83 -41.95
C LYS A 257 -31.63 -29.63 -41.54
N GLU A 258 -32.02 -28.41 -41.16
CA GLU A 258 -33.42 -28.03 -40.92
C GLU A 258 -34.15 -27.57 -42.19
N GLY A 259 -33.51 -27.69 -43.37
CA GLY A 259 -34.10 -27.36 -44.67
C GLY A 259 -33.87 -25.92 -45.14
N TYR A 260 -33.08 -25.12 -44.42
CA TYR A 260 -32.80 -23.72 -44.76
C TYR A 260 -31.39 -23.56 -45.34
N VAL A 261 -31.31 -23.13 -46.60
CA VAL A 261 -30.07 -22.80 -47.31
C VAL A 261 -29.88 -21.29 -47.47
N ASP A 262 -28.62 -20.85 -47.57
CA ASP A 262 -28.29 -19.48 -47.93
C ASP A 262 -28.94 -19.12 -49.28
N ASN A 263 -29.54 -17.93 -49.35
CA ASN A 263 -30.29 -17.41 -50.51
C ASN A 263 -31.56 -18.19 -50.92
N GLY A 264 -32.12 -19.05 -50.05
CA GLY A 264 -33.44 -19.65 -50.29
C GLY A 264 -34.57 -18.62 -50.32
N HIS A 265 -35.57 -18.84 -51.19
CA HIS A 265 -36.80 -18.06 -51.21
C HIS A 265 -37.83 -18.68 -50.25
N TYR A 266 -38.10 -18.00 -49.13
CA TYR A 266 -39.00 -18.48 -48.09
C TYR A 266 -40.31 -17.70 -48.07
N THR A 267 -41.44 -18.39 -47.83
CA THR A 267 -42.70 -17.72 -47.47
C THR A 267 -42.57 -17.02 -46.11
N PRO A 268 -43.44 -16.04 -45.76
CA PRO A 268 -43.38 -15.38 -44.46
C PRO A 268 -43.46 -16.34 -43.25
N ALA A 269 -44.18 -17.45 -43.39
CA ALA A 269 -44.28 -18.48 -42.35
C ALA A 269 -42.98 -19.30 -42.22
N GLU A 270 -42.29 -19.59 -43.32
CA GLU A 270 -40.99 -20.26 -43.32
C GLU A 270 -39.88 -19.32 -42.85
N ALA A 271 -39.93 -18.03 -43.20
CA ALA A 271 -39.01 -17.01 -42.71
C ALA A 271 -39.10 -16.85 -41.18
N ALA A 272 -40.30 -16.88 -40.60
CA ALA A 272 -40.48 -16.86 -39.14
C ALA A 272 -39.91 -18.12 -38.45
N ARG A 273 -40.07 -19.30 -39.08
CA ARG A 273 -39.49 -20.56 -38.59
C ARG A 273 -37.96 -20.59 -38.75
N LEU A 274 -37.43 -20.07 -39.85
CA LEU A 274 -35.99 -19.83 -40.05
C LEU A 274 -35.44 -18.93 -38.96
N GLU A 275 -36.09 -17.79 -38.68
CA GLU A 275 -35.62 -16.87 -37.63
C GLU A 275 -35.66 -17.52 -36.24
N GLN A 276 -36.66 -18.38 -35.95
CA GLN A 276 -36.72 -19.16 -34.71
C GLN A 276 -35.63 -20.25 -34.64
N ALA A 277 -35.40 -20.99 -35.73
CA ALA A 277 -34.36 -22.01 -35.84
C ALA A 277 -32.97 -21.37 -35.71
N ALA A 278 -32.71 -20.29 -36.45
CA ALA A 278 -31.49 -19.50 -36.38
C ALA A 278 -31.24 -18.96 -34.96
N ARG A 279 -32.26 -18.42 -34.27
CA ARG A 279 -32.14 -18.00 -32.87
C ARG A 279 -31.79 -19.17 -31.94
N ARG A 280 -32.44 -20.32 -32.07
CA ARG A 280 -32.14 -21.52 -31.26
C ARG A 280 -30.72 -22.02 -31.53
N ILE A 281 -30.36 -22.24 -32.79
CA ILE A 281 -29.04 -22.72 -33.19
C ILE A 281 -27.96 -21.73 -32.76
N ASN A 282 -28.16 -20.42 -32.90
CA ASN A 282 -27.22 -19.42 -32.40
C ASN A 282 -27.11 -19.42 -30.88
N ALA A 283 -28.18 -19.68 -30.12
CA ALA A 283 -28.08 -19.82 -28.66
C ALA A 283 -27.28 -21.07 -28.25
N GLU A 284 -27.52 -22.21 -28.91
CA GLU A 284 -26.73 -23.45 -28.72
C GLU A 284 -25.27 -23.27 -29.12
N LEU A 285 -25.02 -22.61 -30.26
CA LEU A 285 -23.68 -22.35 -30.77
C LEU A 285 -22.97 -21.26 -29.98
N ALA A 286 -23.67 -20.30 -29.36
CA ALA A 286 -23.07 -19.33 -28.44
C ALA A 286 -22.59 -20.03 -27.16
N ALA A 287 -23.35 -20.98 -26.62
CA ALA A 287 -22.88 -21.81 -25.51
C ALA A 287 -21.64 -22.65 -25.91
N LYS A 288 -21.64 -23.25 -27.10
CA LYS A 288 -20.45 -23.91 -27.66
C LYS A 288 -19.32 -22.95 -28.01
N ALA A 289 -19.59 -21.70 -28.37
CA ALA A 289 -18.58 -20.69 -28.68
C ALA A 289 -17.88 -20.24 -27.41
N ASN A 290 -18.63 -20.07 -26.32
CA ASN A 290 -18.06 -19.82 -25.00
C ASN A 290 -17.19 -21.00 -24.54
N GLN A 291 -17.65 -22.24 -24.75
CA GLN A 291 -16.84 -23.42 -24.46
C GLN A 291 -15.60 -23.53 -25.37
N ALA A 292 -15.74 -23.34 -26.69
CA ALA A 292 -14.62 -23.41 -27.63
C ALA A 292 -13.62 -22.26 -27.46
N ALA A 293 -14.09 -21.07 -27.07
CA ALA A 293 -13.23 -19.97 -26.66
C ALA A 293 -12.52 -20.28 -25.35
N ALA A 294 -13.18 -20.91 -24.37
CA ALA A 294 -12.55 -21.41 -23.15
C ALA A 294 -11.57 -22.57 -23.43
N ASP A 295 -11.84 -23.43 -24.41
CA ASP A 295 -10.97 -24.53 -24.81
C ASP A 295 -9.75 -24.03 -25.59
N VAL A 296 -9.91 -23.05 -26.49
CA VAL A 296 -8.79 -22.39 -27.18
C VAL A 296 -7.99 -21.51 -26.23
N ALA A 297 -8.65 -20.87 -25.27
CA ALA A 297 -7.97 -20.23 -24.14
C ALA A 297 -7.15 -21.28 -23.38
N ALA A 298 -7.74 -22.37 -22.90
CA ALA A 298 -7.05 -23.43 -22.16
C ALA A 298 -5.88 -24.08 -22.94
N GLN A 299 -6.05 -24.31 -24.25
CA GLN A 299 -4.99 -24.81 -25.14
C GLN A 299 -3.89 -23.76 -25.43
N SER A 300 -4.20 -22.47 -25.28
CA SER A 300 -3.27 -21.34 -25.45
C SER A 300 -2.79 -20.73 -24.13
N GLY A 301 -3.06 -21.36 -22.98
CA GLY A 301 -2.66 -20.90 -21.64
C GLY A 301 -3.65 -19.98 -20.90
N ASN A 302 -4.70 -19.50 -21.57
CA ASN A 302 -5.86 -18.68 -21.12
C ASN A 302 -5.98 -17.20 -21.59
N PHE A 303 -5.49 -16.79 -22.78
CA PHE A 303 -5.49 -15.36 -23.19
C PHE A 303 -6.13 -15.09 -24.54
N ALA A 304 -6.82 -13.94 -24.65
CA ALA A 304 -7.20 -13.36 -25.94
C ALA A 304 -6.34 -12.13 -26.35
N ALA A 305 -5.33 -11.74 -25.54
CA ALA A 305 -4.35 -10.69 -25.86
C ALA A 305 -2.91 -11.16 -25.59
N PRO A 306 -1.89 -10.52 -26.20
CA PRO A 306 -0.49 -10.68 -25.82
C PRO A 306 -0.26 -10.30 -24.36
N GLY A 307 0.46 -11.15 -23.63
CA GLY A 307 0.41 -11.15 -22.17
C GLY A 307 1.64 -11.74 -21.49
N PHE A 308 1.63 -11.64 -20.16
CA PHE A 308 2.65 -12.14 -19.26
C PHE A 308 2.04 -12.53 -17.91
N SER A 309 2.62 -13.53 -17.24
CA SER A 309 2.34 -13.88 -15.84
C SER A 309 3.55 -14.54 -15.19
N LEU A 310 3.74 -14.29 -13.89
CA LEU A 310 4.52 -15.20 -13.03
C LEU A 310 3.56 -16.12 -12.29
N ASP A 311 3.38 -17.32 -12.84
CA ASP A 311 2.49 -18.34 -12.30
C ASP A 311 3.22 -19.28 -11.32
N PRO A 312 2.58 -19.73 -10.23
CA PRO A 312 3.12 -20.80 -9.40
C PRO A 312 3.01 -22.16 -10.13
N HIS A 313 4.15 -22.85 -10.25
CA HIS A 313 4.26 -24.18 -10.86
C HIS A 313 4.84 -25.21 -9.89
N TRP A 314 4.18 -26.36 -9.77
CA TRP A 314 4.64 -27.51 -9.00
C TRP A 314 5.65 -28.33 -9.80
N LEU A 315 6.91 -28.34 -9.35
CA LEU A 315 8.01 -29.02 -10.01
C LEU A 315 7.68 -30.52 -10.21
N PRO A 316 8.02 -31.12 -11.37
CA PRO A 316 7.82 -32.54 -11.58
C PRO A 316 8.80 -33.36 -10.73
N ALA A 317 8.38 -34.56 -10.33
CA ALA A 317 9.26 -35.61 -9.84
C ALA A 317 10.16 -36.15 -10.97
N GLY A 318 11.14 -36.98 -10.62
CA GLY A 318 12.10 -37.55 -11.57
C GLY A 318 11.50 -38.44 -12.67
N ASP A 319 10.23 -38.81 -12.57
CA ASP A 319 9.49 -39.55 -13.60
C ASP A 319 8.76 -38.66 -14.64
N GLY A 320 8.71 -37.34 -14.41
CA GLY A 320 7.98 -36.38 -15.25
C GLY A 320 6.45 -36.53 -15.24
N LYS A 321 5.89 -37.47 -14.46
CA LYS A 321 4.46 -37.85 -14.47
C LYS A 321 3.71 -37.43 -13.21
N HIS A 322 4.43 -37.23 -12.10
CA HIS A 322 3.86 -36.80 -10.82
C HIS A 322 4.56 -35.52 -10.31
N PRO A 323 3.91 -34.72 -9.44
CA PRO A 323 4.56 -33.56 -8.84
C PRO A 323 5.55 -33.99 -7.76
N LEU A 324 6.66 -33.27 -7.60
CA LEU A 324 7.68 -33.54 -6.57
C LEU A 324 7.11 -33.49 -5.15
N MET A 325 6.06 -32.69 -4.92
CA MET A 325 5.27 -32.69 -3.68
C MET A 325 4.74 -34.09 -3.33
N LEU A 326 4.30 -34.90 -4.31
CA LEU A 326 3.78 -36.25 -4.02
C LEU A 326 4.85 -37.11 -3.35
N ALA A 327 6.09 -37.07 -3.86
CA ALA A 327 7.22 -37.80 -3.27
C ALA A 327 7.56 -37.29 -1.87
N ARG A 328 7.47 -35.97 -1.62
CA ARG A 328 7.69 -35.38 -0.29
C ARG A 328 6.60 -35.75 0.71
N LEU A 329 5.33 -35.75 0.31
CA LEU A 329 4.23 -36.19 1.17
C LEU A 329 4.29 -37.70 1.45
N GLN A 330 4.73 -38.52 0.49
CA GLN A 330 4.99 -39.95 0.72
C GLN A 330 6.13 -40.18 1.72
N GLN A 331 7.21 -39.39 1.66
CA GLN A 331 8.30 -39.42 2.65
C GLN A 331 7.80 -39.04 4.05
N LEU A 332 7.02 -37.96 4.15
CA LEU A 332 6.38 -37.51 5.40
C LEU A 332 5.41 -38.55 5.98
N ALA A 333 4.66 -39.26 5.13
CA ALA A 333 3.75 -40.33 5.56
C ALA A 333 4.51 -41.58 6.07
N GLY A 334 5.70 -41.84 5.53
CA GLY A 334 6.57 -42.94 5.98
C GLY A 334 7.24 -42.68 7.33
N ASP A 335 7.87 -41.51 7.51
CA ASP A 335 8.45 -41.12 8.80
C ASP A 335 8.41 -39.60 9.05
N PRO A 336 7.32 -39.06 9.63
CA PRO A 336 7.18 -37.62 9.78
C PRO A 336 8.19 -37.04 10.77
N CYS A 337 8.58 -37.80 11.79
CA CYS A 337 9.53 -37.36 12.82
C CYS A 337 10.98 -37.40 12.31
N GLY A 338 11.30 -38.35 11.42
CA GLY A 338 12.55 -38.35 10.65
C GLY A 338 12.68 -37.13 9.76
N GLU A 339 11.61 -36.73 9.07
CA GLU A 339 11.59 -35.54 8.22
C GLU A 339 11.68 -34.21 9.00
N ILE A 340 10.99 -34.07 10.15
CA ILE A 340 11.21 -32.95 11.11
C ILE A 340 12.71 -32.82 11.40
N ALA A 341 13.32 -33.92 11.86
CA ALA A 341 14.72 -33.92 12.27
C ALA A 341 15.69 -33.71 11.09
N ARG A 342 15.32 -34.12 9.86
CA ARG A 342 16.10 -33.88 8.64
C ARG A 342 16.10 -32.40 8.27
N ILE A 343 14.93 -31.76 8.25
CA ILE A 343 14.78 -30.35 7.87
C ILE A 343 15.43 -29.44 8.93
N ALA A 344 15.22 -29.71 10.23
CA ALA A 344 15.87 -28.98 11.31
C ALA A 344 17.41 -29.05 11.25
N ARG A 345 18.00 -30.18 10.81
CA ARG A 345 19.45 -30.30 10.57
C ARG A 345 19.94 -29.58 9.30
N LEU A 346 19.06 -29.34 8.34
CA LEU A 346 19.38 -28.61 7.10
C LEU A 346 19.33 -27.08 7.30
N ALA A 347 18.44 -26.60 8.18
CA ALA A 347 18.21 -25.19 8.42
C ALA A 347 19.49 -24.35 8.68
N PRO A 348 20.47 -24.77 9.53
CA PRO A 348 21.71 -24.00 9.71
C PRO A 348 22.51 -23.78 8.42
N ARG A 349 22.46 -24.73 7.48
CA ARG A 349 23.15 -24.61 6.19
C ARG A 349 22.44 -23.65 5.25
N LEU A 350 21.11 -23.69 5.21
CA LEU A 350 20.31 -22.75 4.42
C LEU A 350 20.46 -21.31 4.97
N LEU A 351 20.37 -21.15 6.29
CA LEU A 351 20.57 -19.88 6.97
C LEU A 351 21.99 -19.32 6.82
N ALA A 352 23.01 -20.17 6.71
CA ALA A 352 24.39 -19.74 6.42
C ALA A 352 24.57 -19.30 4.95
N ALA A 353 23.79 -19.83 4.02
CA ALA A 353 23.77 -19.39 2.62
C ALA A 353 22.96 -18.10 2.43
N GLU A 354 21.89 -17.93 3.22
CA GLU A 354 20.97 -16.78 3.19
C GLU A 354 20.91 -16.08 4.56
N PRO A 355 22.01 -15.46 5.02
CA PRO A 355 22.11 -14.92 6.39
C PRO A 355 21.16 -13.75 6.64
N ASP A 356 20.89 -12.94 5.62
CA ASP A 356 19.99 -11.79 5.69
C ASP A 356 18.52 -12.21 5.64
N VAL A 357 17.80 -11.94 6.73
CA VAL A 357 16.35 -12.19 6.89
C VAL A 357 15.49 -11.63 5.75
N SER A 358 15.87 -10.48 5.18
CA SER A 358 15.13 -9.81 4.10
C SER A 358 15.37 -10.42 2.72
N ARG A 359 16.39 -11.29 2.58
CA ARG A 359 16.77 -11.96 1.32
C ARG A 359 16.48 -13.46 1.32
N ARG A 360 16.01 -14.02 2.45
CA ARG A 360 15.74 -15.45 2.62
C ARG A 360 14.59 -15.93 1.75
N SER A 361 14.83 -17.02 1.05
CA SER A 361 13.82 -17.83 0.37
C SER A 361 12.80 -18.39 1.35
N GLY A 362 11.60 -18.74 0.86
CA GLY A 362 10.62 -19.47 1.64
C GLY A 362 11.12 -20.83 2.16
N GLU A 363 12.08 -21.44 1.45
CA GLU A 363 12.73 -22.69 1.89
C GLU A 363 13.58 -22.45 3.15
N ALA A 364 14.43 -21.43 3.17
CA ALA A 364 15.23 -21.08 4.34
C ALA A 364 14.37 -20.63 5.53
N TRP A 365 13.29 -19.86 5.27
CA TRP A 365 12.33 -19.46 6.30
C TRP A 365 11.58 -20.64 6.92
N ALA A 366 11.03 -21.52 6.11
CA ALA A 366 10.30 -22.69 6.60
C ALA A 366 11.22 -23.68 7.32
N ALA A 367 12.45 -23.89 6.83
CA ALA A 367 13.43 -24.72 7.52
C ALA A 367 13.80 -24.16 8.90
N HIS A 368 13.98 -22.83 9.01
CA HIS A 368 14.20 -22.17 10.30
C HIS A 368 12.99 -22.31 11.24
N ALA A 369 11.77 -22.20 10.73
CA ALA A 369 10.56 -22.42 11.52
C ALA A 369 10.42 -23.86 12.05
N VAL A 370 10.94 -24.87 11.33
CA VAL A 370 11.07 -26.27 11.80
C VAL A 370 12.23 -26.44 12.81
N GLN A 371 13.25 -25.58 12.75
CA GLN A 371 14.37 -25.59 13.70
C GLN A 371 14.00 -24.96 15.05
N GLU A 372 13.23 -23.87 15.05
CA GLU A 372 12.82 -23.13 16.25
C GLU A 372 11.65 -23.78 17.00
N SER A 373 10.88 -24.64 16.33
CA SER A 373 9.81 -25.41 16.99
C SER A 373 10.36 -26.39 18.02
N LYS A 374 9.71 -26.46 19.19
CA LYS A 374 10.09 -27.42 20.25
C LYS A 374 9.75 -28.84 19.79
N PRO A 375 10.74 -29.76 19.72
CA PRO A 375 10.60 -31.07 19.08
C PRO A 375 9.38 -31.83 19.60
N ALA A 376 8.51 -32.31 18.69
CA ALA A 376 7.30 -33.03 19.05
C ALA A 376 7.51 -34.21 20.02
N GLY A 377 8.69 -34.84 20.04
CA GLY A 377 9.14 -35.80 21.07
C GLY A 377 8.05 -36.79 21.53
N PRO A 378 7.39 -36.57 22.69
CA PRO A 378 6.28 -37.42 23.17
C PRO A 378 5.09 -37.58 22.21
N ALA A 379 4.83 -36.59 21.35
CA ALA A 379 3.70 -36.55 20.43
C ALA A 379 3.97 -37.23 19.07
N CYS A 380 5.17 -37.77 18.80
CA CYS A 380 5.52 -38.36 17.49
C CYS A 380 4.54 -39.48 17.05
N THR A 381 4.08 -40.34 17.98
CA THR A 381 3.07 -41.38 17.70
C THR A 381 1.73 -40.77 17.26
N TRP A 382 1.28 -39.72 17.95
CA TRP A 382 0.05 -39.01 17.60
C TRP A 382 0.17 -38.27 16.26
N LEU A 383 1.33 -37.65 16.00
CA LEU A 383 1.61 -37.00 14.72
C LEU A 383 1.54 -38.00 13.56
N ARG A 384 2.05 -39.22 13.72
CA ARG A 384 1.90 -40.30 12.73
C ARG A 384 0.43 -40.62 12.44
N GLU A 385 -0.44 -40.66 13.45
CA GLU A 385 -1.89 -40.83 13.22
C GLU A 385 -2.56 -39.62 12.53
N VAL A 386 -2.12 -38.40 12.82
CA VAL A 386 -2.62 -37.18 12.15
C VAL A 386 -2.22 -37.21 10.68
N VAL A 387 -0.95 -37.46 10.38
CA VAL A 387 -0.43 -37.58 9.01
C VAL A 387 -1.13 -38.70 8.26
N ALA A 388 -1.26 -39.89 8.84
CA ALA A 388 -1.96 -41.02 8.21
C ALA A 388 -3.44 -40.72 7.88
N ARG A 389 -4.14 -39.92 8.72
CA ARG A 389 -5.54 -39.54 8.46
C ARG A 389 -5.69 -38.35 7.51
N ARG A 390 -4.79 -37.38 7.55
CA ARG A 390 -4.95 -36.07 6.90
C ARG A 390 -4.09 -35.87 5.65
N VAL A 391 -2.90 -36.45 5.59
CA VAL A 391 -2.00 -36.36 4.42
C VAL A 391 -2.30 -37.44 3.39
N THR A 392 -2.68 -38.65 3.82
CA THR A 392 -3.00 -39.76 2.88
C THR A 392 -4.05 -39.41 1.83
N PRO A 393 -5.18 -38.74 2.13
CA PRO A 393 -6.14 -38.32 1.10
C PRO A 393 -5.55 -37.36 0.06
N VAL A 394 -4.61 -36.51 0.47
CA VAL A 394 -3.88 -35.60 -0.43
C VAL A 394 -2.92 -36.39 -1.32
N ILE A 395 -2.22 -37.39 -0.78
CA ILE A 395 -1.36 -38.30 -1.55
C ILE A 395 -2.17 -39.01 -2.64
N THR A 396 -3.33 -39.60 -2.32
CA THR A 396 -4.14 -40.29 -3.35
C THR A 396 -4.76 -39.32 -4.37
N ALA A 397 -5.14 -38.11 -3.98
CA ALA A 397 -5.58 -37.08 -4.93
C ALA A 397 -4.47 -36.66 -5.90
N LEU A 398 -3.26 -36.39 -5.40
CA LEU A 398 -2.11 -35.99 -6.22
C LEU A 398 -1.58 -37.13 -7.10
N ALA A 399 -1.66 -38.39 -6.65
CA ALA A 399 -1.31 -39.56 -7.45
C ALA A 399 -2.30 -39.81 -8.60
N ALA A 400 -3.54 -39.34 -8.48
CA ALA A 400 -4.55 -39.43 -9.54
C ALA A 400 -4.55 -38.25 -10.52
N ALA A 401 -3.88 -37.14 -10.20
CA ALA A 401 -3.87 -35.93 -11.01
C ALA A 401 -2.87 -36.02 -12.19
N ALA A 402 -3.38 -35.85 -13.41
CA ALA A 402 -2.52 -35.78 -14.60
C ALA A 402 -1.69 -34.48 -14.62
N PRO A 403 -0.52 -34.43 -15.31
CA PRO A 403 0.39 -33.27 -15.30
C PRO A 403 -0.23 -31.90 -15.60
N LYS A 404 -1.18 -31.85 -16.55
CA LYS A 404 -1.92 -30.63 -16.89
C LYS A 404 -2.92 -30.17 -15.81
N ASP A 405 -3.37 -31.10 -14.96
CA ASP A 405 -4.43 -30.91 -13.97
C ASP A 405 -3.86 -30.71 -12.54
N TRP A 406 -2.53 -30.65 -12.38
CA TRP A 406 -1.88 -30.43 -11.08
C TRP A 406 -2.28 -29.12 -10.41
N ARG A 407 -2.70 -28.09 -11.15
CA ARG A 407 -3.20 -26.85 -10.53
C ARG A 407 -4.44 -27.09 -9.67
N ASP A 408 -5.35 -27.95 -10.14
CA ASP A 408 -6.62 -28.24 -9.46
C ASP A 408 -6.48 -29.42 -8.49
N GLY A 409 -5.60 -30.38 -8.80
CA GLY A 409 -5.28 -31.53 -7.95
C GLY A 409 -4.68 -31.16 -6.58
N PHE A 410 -4.21 -29.92 -6.40
CA PHE A 410 -3.70 -29.41 -5.11
C PHE A 410 -4.77 -28.78 -4.21
N GLY A 411 -6.04 -28.69 -4.62
CA GLY A 411 -7.13 -28.25 -3.75
C GLY A 411 -7.17 -28.95 -2.37
N PRO A 412 -7.05 -30.30 -2.31
CA PRO A 412 -6.92 -31.02 -1.04
C PRO A 412 -5.70 -30.64 -0.19
N PHE A 413 -4.57 -30.27 -0.80
CA PHE A 413 -3.38 -29.80 -0.07
C PHE A 413 -3.60 -28.40 0.54
N ALA A 414 -4.28 -27.51 -0.19
CA ALA A 414 -4.66 -26.20 0.35
C ALA A 414 -5.67 -26.34 1.51
N GLN A 415 -6.65 -27.24 1.37
CA GLN A 415 -7.61 -27.54 2.43
C GLN A 415 -6.94 -28.17 3.66
N LEU A 416 -5.98 -29.09 3.48
CA LEU A 416 -5.18 -29.67 4.56
C LEU A 416 -4.51 -28.57 5.42
N ASN A 417 -3.89 -27.57 4.79
CA ASN A 417 -3.25 -26.48 5.53
C ASN A 417 -4.25 -25.67 6.37
N LYS A 418 -5.46 -25.41 5.84
CA LYS A 418 -6.55 -24.78 6.60
C LYS A 418 -7.02 -25.63 7.78
N ASP A 419 -7.26 -26.92 7.54
CA ASP A 419 -7.68 -27.88 8.56
C ASP A 419 -6.69 -27.95 9.73
N LEU A 420 -5.38 -27.90 9.44
CA LEU A 420 -4.34 -27.91 10.48
C LEU A 420 -4.37 -26.65 11.35
N VAL A 421 -4.51 -25.46 10.75
CA VAL A 421 -4.65 -24.20 11.51
C VAL A 421 -5.93 -24.21 12.36
N ALA A 422 -7.04 -24.68 11.79
CA ALA A 422 -8.32 -24.82 12.51
C ALA A 422 -8.28 -25.85 13.64
N MET A 423 -7.33 -26.79 13.64
CA MET A 423 -7.10 -27.75 14.72
C MET A 423 -6.33 -27.19 15.91
N LEU A 424 -5.64 -26.04 15.80
CA LEU A 424 -4.77 -25.51 16.87
C LEU A 424 -5.48 -25.14 18.19
N PRO A 425 -6.72 -24.58 18.20
CA PRO A 425 -7.42 -24.23 19.43
C PRO A 425 -7.78 -25.47 20.28
N GLY A 426 -7.53 -25.41 21.59
CA GLY A 426 -7.93 -26.45 22.54
C GLY A 426 -7.02 -27.70 22.59
N LEU A 427 -5.93 -27.74 21.83
CA LEU A 427 -4.92 -28.79 21.95
C LEU A 427 -4.06 -28.63 23.22
N SER A 428 -3.48 -29.74 23.71
CA SER A 428 -2.37 -29.67 24.67
C SER A 428 -1.14 -29.05 24.00
N ILE A 429 -0.21 -28.51 24.80
CA ILE A 429 0.98 -27.82 24.28
C ILE A 429 1.81 -28.73 23.36
N GLU A 430 1.93 -30.02 23.68
CA GLU A 430 2.67 -31.01 22.89
C GLU A 430 1.98 -31.26 21.54
N ARG A 431 0.65 -31.37 21.53
CA ARG A 431 -0.14 -31.56 20.31
C ARG A 431 -0.18 -30.30 19.46
N HIS A 432 -0.27 -29.13 20.08
CA HIS A 432 -0.19 -27.84 19.40
C HIS A 432 1.17 -27.70 18.68
N ASN A 433 2.28 -27.93 19.38
CA ASN A 433 3.62 -27.89 18.80
C ASN A 433 3.77 -28.89 17.64
N ALA A 434 3.26 -30.13 17.77
CA ALA A 434 3.31 -31.12 16.70
C ALA A 434 2.49 -30.75 15.45
N ILE A 435 1.38 -29.99 15.58
CA ILE A 435 0.64 -29.45 14.44
C ILE A 435 1.38 -28.26 13.80
N VAL A 436 2.01 -27.40 14.61
CA VAL A 436 2.86 -26.32 14.12
C VAL A 436 4.08 -26.87 13.35
N GLU A 437 4.74 -27.90 13.86
CA GLU A 437 5.82 -28.61 13.16
C GLU A 437 5.36 -29.21 11.83
N LEU A 438 4.20 -29.88 11.82
CA LEU A 438 3.61 -30.43 10.60
C LEU A 438 3.32 -29.32 9.57
N HIS A 439 2.73 -28.21 10.00
CA HIS A 439 2.46 -27.08 9.12
C HIS A 439 3.76 -26.47 8.55
N ASN A 440 4.78 -26.27 9.38
CA ASN A 440 6.08 -25.74 8.96
C ASN A 440 6.79 -26.66 7.94
N ILE A 441 6.65 -27.99 8.06
CA ILE A 441 7.16 -28.93 7.04
C ILE A 441 6.36 -28.83 5.73
N LEU A 442 5.04 -28.73 5.79
CA LEU A 442 4.21 -28.59 4.59
C LEU A 442 4.53 -27.27 3.86
N LEU A 443 4.85 -26.20 4.59
CA LEU A 443 5.40 -24.95 4.03
C LEU A 443 6.80 -25.14 3.44
N TYR A 444 7.69 -25.89 4.11
CA TYR A 444 9.02 -26.21 3.59
C TYR A 444 8.91 -26.97 2.26
N TYR A 445 8.09 -28.03 2.18
CA TYR A 445 7.86 -28.73 0.93
C TYR A 445 7.16 -27.88 -0.13
N ALA A 446 6.26 -26.98 0.24
CA ALA A 446 5.66 -26.05 -0.72
C ALA A 446 6.75 -25.19 -1.38
N SER A 447 7.65 -24.64 -0.56
CA SER A 447 8.79 -23.83 -1.03
C SER A 447 9.84 -24.65 -1.79
N GLU A 448 10.11 -25.89 -1.37
CA GLU A 448 11.08 -26.80 -2.02
C GLU A 448 10.53 -27.32 -3.36
N THR A 449 9.21 -27.53 -3.49
CA THR A 449 8.62 -28.23 -4.66
C THR A 449 7.82 -27.33 -5.59
N ALA A 450 7.74 -26.03 -5.34
CA ALA A 450 7.15 -25.05 -6.26
C ALA A 450 8.14 -23.97 -6.72
N ALA A 451 7.89 -23.42 -7.89
CA ALA A 451 8.60 -22.26 -8.44
C ALA A 451 7.58 -21.23 -8.95
N GLN A 452 7.99 -19.97 -9.13
CA GLN A 452 7.23 -19.03 -9.94
C GLN A 452 7.87 -18.99 -11.32
N CYS A 453 7.14 -19.41 -12.34
CA CYS A 453 7.65 -19.48 -13.70
C CYS A 453 6.93 -18.47 -14.59
N ALA A 454 7.67 -17.91 -15.54
CA ALA A 454 7.09 -17.09 -16.58
C ALA A 454 6.15 -17.90 -17.46
N ARG A 455 4.96 -17.35 -17.65
CA ARG A 455 4.12 -17.60 -18.81
C ARG A 455 4.16 -16.34 -19.66
N TYR A 456 4.55 -16.49 -20.92
CA TYR A 456 4.44 -15.46 -21.93
C TYR A 456 3.35 -15.88 -22.90
N ASP A 457 2.66 -14.90 -23.47
CA ASP A 457 1.54 -15.17 -24.36
C ASP A 457 1.85 -14.57 -25.76
N GLY A 458 2.68 -15.28 -26.53
CA GLY A 458 3.08 -14.94 -27.91
C GLY A 458 4.28 -13.99 -28.04
N ILE A 459 4.87 -13.56 -26.91
CA ILE A 459 5.97 -12.60 -26.81
C ILE A 459 7.25 -13.22 -26.22
N GLU A 460 7.36 -14.54 -26.22
CA GLU A 460 8.49 -15.32 -25.67
C GLU A 460 9.84 -14.81 -26.22
N GLY A 461 10.80 -14.58 -25.33
CA GLY A 461 12.19 -14.25 -25.71
C GLY A 461 12.40 -12.86 -26.35
N THR A 462 11.44 -11.95 -26.24
CA THR A 462 11.51 -10.58 -26.77
C THR A 462 11.93 -9.57 -25.69
N ALA A 463 12.36 -8.37 -26.08
CA ALA A 463 12.65 -7.32 -25.10
C ALA A 463 11.39 -6.84 -24.34
N VAL A 464 10.21 -6.95 -24.96
CA VAL A 464 8.90 -6.77 -24.33
C VAL A 464 8.71 -7.72 -23.16
N SER A 465 8.89 -9.04 -23.37
CA SER A 465 8.72 -10.01 -22.29
C SER A 465 9.72 -9.86 -21.16
N MET A 466 10.96 -9.45 -21.45
CA MET A 466 11.93 -9.15 -20.38
C MET A 466 11.50 -7.94 -19.52
N THR A 467 10.95 -6.90 -20.16
CA THR A 467 10.45 -5.70 -19.47
C THR A 467 9.23 -6.03 -18.60
N LEU A 468 8.31 -6.85 -19.12
CA LEU A 468 7.13 -7.31 -18.40
C LEU A 468 7.51 -8.23 -17.22
N PHE A 469 8.42 -9.18 -17.42
CA PHE A 469 8.98 -9.99 -16.33
C PHE A 469 9.62 -9.12 -15.26
N TYR A 470 10.47 -8.15 -15.66
CA TYR A 470 11.17 -7.29 -14.72
C TYR A 470 10.20 -6.46 -13.87
N THR A 471 9.30 -5.70 -14.51
CA THR A 471 8.37 -4.80 -13.81
C THR A 471 7.36 -5.55 -12.94
N ASP A 472 7.00 -6.76 -13.35
CA ASP A 472 6.16 -7.65 -12.56
C ASP A 472 6.88 -8.24 -11.33
N LEU A 473 8.07 -8.81 -11.55
CA LEU A 473 8.90 -9.35 -10.47
C LEU A 473 9.23 -8.24 -9.47
N LEU A 474 9.61 -7.06 -9.96
CA LEU A 474 9.97 -5.92 -9.12
C LEU A 474 8.80 -5.44 -8.25
N ALA A 475 7.58 -5.46 -8.77
CA ALA A 475 6.40 -5.12 -7.99
C ALA A 475 6.27 -6.04 -6.77
N LYS A 476 6.44 -7.36 -6.95
CA LYS A 476 6.45 -8.31 -5.82
C LYS A 476 7.61 -8.03 -4.86
N LEU A 477 8.82 -7.79 -5.38
CA LEU A 477 10.02 -7.60 -4.58
C LEU A 477 10.00 -6.30 -3.76
N TRP A 478 9.35 -5.23 -4.25
CA TRP A 478 9.21 -3.96 -3.52
C TRP A 478 7.91 -3.83 -2.72
N GLU A 479 6.76 -4.17 -3.31
CA GLU A 479 5.45 -4.03 -2.65
C GLU A 479 5.17 -5.19 -1.69
N ALA A 480 5.28 -6.43 -2.16
CA ALA A 480 4.75 -7.58 -1.43
C ALA A 480 5.74 -8.18 -0.41
N VAL A 481 7.04 -8.26 -0.74
CA VAL A 481 8.03 -8.95 0.11
C VAL A 481 9.17 -8.08 0.66
N ASP A 482 9.40 -6.88 0.11
CA ASP A 482 10.48 -5.96 0.50
C ASP A 482 11.86 -6.66 0.54
N HIS A 483 12.16 -7.39 -0.53
CA HIS A 483 13.34 -8.24 -0.67
C HIS A 483 14.63 -7.43 -0.58
N GLY A 484 15.54 -7.82 0.31
CA GLY A 484 16.78 -7.09 0.58
C GLY A 484 16.57 -5.70 1.19
N TYR A 485 15.38 -5.40 1.72
CA TYR A 485 14.94 -4.05 2.09
C TYR A 485 15.03 -3.03 0.93
N SER A 486 14.93 -3.52 -0.32
CA SER A 486 15.18 -2.73 -1.53
C SER A 486 14.06 -1.78 -1.93
N ALA A 487 12.90 -1.81 -1.25
CA ALA A 487 11.81 -0.90 -1.53
C ALA A 487 12.27 0.57 -1.43
N PRO A 488 11.94 1.45 -2.40
CA PRO A 488 12.53 2.78 -2.54
C PRO A 488 11.96 3.83 -1.57
N LEU A 489 11.68 3.44 -0.31
CA LEU A 489 11.02 4.22 0.74
C LEU A 489 11.69 5.58 1.06
N ARG A 490 13.00 5.70 0.79
CA ARG A 490 13.77 6.95 0.95
C ARG A 490 13.76 7.83 -0.30
N ALA A 491 13.60 7.23 -1.48
CA ALA A 491 13.64 7.91 -2.77
C ALA A 491 12.24 8.35 -3.24
N ILE A 492 11.19 7.60 -2.88
CA ILE A 492 9.79 7.88 -3.18
C ILE A 492 9.05 8.10 -1.84
N PRO A 493 8.79 9.35 -1.44
CA PRO A 493 8.14 9.66 -0.17
C PRO A 493 6.75 9.04 -0.05
N GLY A 494 6.50 8.38 1.09
CA GLY A 494 5.23 7.74 1.41
C GLY A 494 5.04 6.35 0.79
N PHE A 495 6.02 5.81 0.05
CA PHE A 495 5.93 4.50 -0.58
C PHE A 495 5.54 3.40 0.42
N LEU A 496 4.55 2.60 0.04
CA LEU A 496 4.00 1.54 0.88
C LEU A 496 4.46 0.16 0.39
N THR A 497 4.77 -0.69 1.35
CA THR A 497 5.15 -2.09 1.15
C THR A 497 4.47 -2.93 2.24
N THR A 498 3.80 -4.00 1.85
CA THR A 498 2.94 -4.80 2.74
C THR A 498 3.64 -5.23 4.04
N PRO A 499 4.90 -5.70 4.06
CA PRO A 499 5.60 -6.10 5.28
C PRO A 499 5.90 -4.97 6.28
N ARG A 500 5.61 -3.71 5.91
CA ARG A 500 5.76 -2.53 6.79
C ARG A 500 4.42 -1.87 7.16
N ILE A 501 3.30 -2.50 6.81
CA ILE A 501 1.96 -2.05 7.20
C ILE A 501 1.49 -2.84 8.43
N ASP A 502 1.53 -2.18 9.59
CA ASP A 502 0.92 -2.70 10.81
C ASP A 502 -0.56 -2.31 10.85
N LEU A 503 -1.44 -3.28 10.58
CA LEU A 503 -2.89 -3.08 10.58
C LEU A 503 -3.48 -3.13 11.99
N ALA A 504 -4.65 -2.51 12.17
CA ALA A 504 -5.43 -2.71 13.39
C ALA A 504 -5.87 -4.18 13.54
N PRO A 505 -5.96 -4.74 14.78
CA PRO A 505 -6.42 -6.11 15.02
C PRO A 505 -7.80 -6.47 14.45
N ALA A 506 -8.65 -5.47 14.17
CA ALA A 506 -9.93 -5.62 13.47
C ALA A 506 -9.80 -6.29 12.08
N TYR A 507 -8.62 -6.25 11.46
CA TYR A 507 -8.34 -6.86 10.16
C TYR A 507 -7.76 -8.28 10.24
N ALA A 508 -7.52 -8.84 11.44
CA ALA A 508 -6.89 -10.15 11.60
C ALA A 508 -7.66 -11.28 10.90
N GLU A 509 -8.99 -11.33 11.07
CA GLU A 509 -9.85 -12.32 10.41
C GLU A 509 -9.86 -12.14 8.88
N GLU A 510 -9.77 -10.91 8.38
CA GLU A 510 -9.67 -10.66 6.95
C GLU A 510 -8.35 -11.18 6.37
N LEU A 511 -7.22 -10.92 7.04
CA LEU A 511 -5.92 -11.46 6.64
C LEU A 511 -5.87 -12.99 6.68
N GLU A 512 -6.52 -13.63 7.67
CA GLU A 512 -6.64 -15.09 7.75
C GLU A 512 -7.50 -15.68 6.63
N ARG A 513 -8.60 -15.00 6.29
CA ARG A 513 -9.55 -15.45 5.26
C ARG A 513 -9.05 -15.17 3.83
N LEU A 514 -8.25 -14.11 3.65
CA LEU A 514 -7.72 -13.64 2.37
C LEU A 514 -6.18 -13.46 2.45
N PRO A 515 -5.41 -14.52 2.75
CA PRO A 515 -3.97 -14.42 2.97
C PRO A 515 -3.16 -14.25 1.68
N ALA A 516 -3.78 -14.50 0.51
CA ALA A 516 -3.13 -14.47 -0.79
C ALA A 516 -3.74 -13.38 -1.69
N THR A 517 -2.96 -12.33 -1.95
CA THR A 517 -3.29 -11.29 -2.94
C THR A 517 -2.50 -11.53 -4.23
N ARG A 518 -3.13 -11.28 -5.38
CA ARG A 518 -2.44 -11.11 -6.67
C ARG A 518 -2.40 -9.65 -7.04
N ILE A 519 -1.23 -9.12 -7.36
CA ILE A 519 -1.06 -7.81 -8.02
C ILE A 519 -1.36 -8.02 -9.52
N TRP A 520 -1.80 -6.98 -10.22
CA TRP A 520 -2.08 -7.01 -11.66
C TRP A 520 -1.73 -5.67 -12.28
N PHE A 521 -1.21 -5.72 -13.52
CA PHE A 521 -1.08 -4.53 -14.35
C PHE A 521 -2.06 -4.63 -15.52
N ALA A 522 -2.83 -3.56 -15.75
CA ALA A 522 -3.77 -3.46 -16.87
C ALA A 522 -3.83 -2.03 -17.42
N PRO A 523 -4.42 -1.82 -18.60
CA PRO A 523 -4.91 -0.52 -19.00
C PRO A 523 -5.91 0.09 -18.02
N ARG A 524 -5.79 1.39 -17.79
CA ARG A 524 -6.77 2.24 -17.12
C ARG A 524 -8.00 2.38 -18.00
N ALA A 525 -9.19 2.17 -17.42
CA ALA A 525 -10.45 2.43 -18.10
C ALA A 525 -10.59 3.92 -18.48
N ASP A 526 -10.16 4.83 -17.58
CA ASP A 526 -10.10 6.28 -17.82
C ASP A 526 -8.81 6.73 -18.57
N GLY A 527 -7.93 5.79 -18.94
CA GLY A 527 -6.61 6.08 -19.52
C GLY A 527 -6.60 6.32 -21.04
N TRP A 528 -7.73 6.11 -21.72
CA TRP A 528 -7.82 6.20 -23.17
C TRP A 528 -9.26 6.34 -23.67
N THR A 529 -9.40 6.71 -24.94
CA THR A 529 -10.68 6.69 -25.65
C THR A 529 -10.52 6.18 -27.08
N ARG A 530 -11.55 5.49 -27.58
CA ARG A 530 -11.70 5.12 -28.98
C ARG A 530 -12.74 6.03 -29.66
N SER A 531 -12.44 6.46 -30.88
CA SER A 531 -13.44 7.09 -31.76
C SER A 531 -13.35 6.48 -33.16
N ALA A 532 -14.51 6.36 -33.83
CA ALA A 532 -14.60 5.91 -35.22
C ALA A 532 -15.24 7.03 -36.03
N ALA A 533 -14.48 7.63 -36.96
CA ALA A 533 -14.93 8.78 -37.73
C ALA A 533 -14.43 8.70 -39.17
N GLY A 534 -15.36 8.73 -40.13
CA GLY A 534 -15.03 8.69 -41.56
C GLY A 534 -14.34 7.38 -42.01
N GLY A 535 -14.61 6.26 -41.34
CA GLY A 535 -13.98 4.97 -41.63
C GLY A 535 -12.59 4.75 -41.01
N ALA A 536 -12.03 5.75 -40.31
CA ALA A 536 -10.79 5.59 -39.54
C ALA A 536 -11.09 5.31 -38.06
N THR A 537 -10.35 4.38 -37.46
CA THR A 537 -10.30 4.20 -36.00
C THR A 537 -9.24 5.12 -35.42
N GLU A 538 -9.57 5.90 -34.40
CA GLU A 538 -8.64 6.76 -33.68
C GLU A 538 -8.64 6.43 -32.19
N LEU A 539 -7.45 6.13 -31.66
CA LEU A 539 -7.16 5.93 -30.25
C LEU A 539 -6.42 7.17 -29.73
N ALA A 540 -6.85 7.69 -28.59
CA ALA A 540 -6.14 8.74 -27.85
C ALA A 540 -5.85 8.23 -26.43
N PHE A 541 -4.68 8.56 -25.88
CA PHE A 541 -4.18 8.03 -24.62
C PHE A 541 -3.80 9.14 -23.65
N LEU A 542 -4.05 8.92 -22.35
CA LEU A 542 -3.38 9.64 -21.26
C LEU A 542 -1.88 9.32 -21.24
N HIS A 543 -1.08 10.14 -20.57
CA HIS A 543 0.29 9.80 -20.21
C HIS A 543 0.35 8.50 -19.41
N ARG A 544 -0.34 8.46 -18.25
CA ARG A 544 -0.55 7.26 -17.43
C ARG A 544 -1.69 6.42 -18.00
N PHE A 545 -1.32 5.35 -18.70
CA PHE A 545 -2.24 4.35 -19.25
C PHE A 545 -2.26 3.07 -18.42
N SER A 546 -1.17 2.69 -17.76
CA SER A 546 -1.15 1.57 -16.82
C SER A 546 -1.89 1.90 -15.53
N ARG A 547 -2.64 0.91 -15.02
CA ARG A 547 -3.05 0.80 -13.61
C ARG A 547 -2.38 -0.37 -12.95
N VAL A 548 -2.16 -0.23 -11.65
CA VAL A 548 -1.90 -1.35 -10.75
C VAL A 548 -3.20 -1.68 -10.01
N TYR A 549 -3.56 -2.95 -9.86
CA TYR A 549 -4.70 -3.33 -9.03
C TYR A 549 -4.46 -4.70 -8.42
N ALA A 550 -5.38 -5.13 -7.56
CA ALA A 550 -5.28 -6.41 -6.90
C ALA A 550 -6.62 -7.11 -6.77
N ALA A 551 -6.55 -8.43 -6.66
CA ALA A 551 -7.64 -9.28 -6.20
C ALA A 551 -7.15 -10.17 -5.05
N GLY A 552 -7.94 -10.26 -3.99
CA GLY A 552 -7.78 -11.28 -2.96
C GLY A 552 -8.20 -12.64 -3.50
N SER A 553 -7.51 -13.70 -3.09
CA SER A 553 -7.83 -15.07 -3.49
C SER A 553 -7.94 -15.97 -2.27
N ASP A 554 -8.96 -16.83 -2.27
CA ASP A 554 -9.10 -17.91 -1.29
C ASP A 554 -8.25 -19.11 -1.74
N PRO A 555 -7.23 -19.55 -0.95
CA PRO A 555 -6.42 -20.72 -1.29
C PRO A 555 -7.20 -22.03 -1.48
N ALA A 556 -8.39 -22.18 -0.89
CA ALA A 556 -9.25 -23.35 -1.09
C ALA A 556 -10.13 -23.26 -2.36
N ASN A 557 -10.20 -22.08 -2.97
CA ASN A 557 -10.92 -21.82 -4.22
C ASN A 557 -9.98 -21.11 -5.22
N PRO A 558 -8.82 -21.71 -5.59
CA PRO A 558 -7.81 -21.06 -6.41
C PRO A 558 -8.39 -20.61 -7.76
N GLY A 559 -8.18 -19.35 -8.11
CA GLY A 559 -8.74 -18.75 -9.34
C GLY A 559 -10.12 -18.08 -9.18
N LYS A 560 -10.78 -18.16 -8.02
CA LYS A 560 -11.90 -17.26 -7.70
C LYS A 560 -11.37 -15.97 -7.09
N GLU A 561 -11.48 -14.89 -7.83
CA GLU A 561 -11.13 -13.55 -7.37
C GLU A 561 -12.16 -13.02 -6.37
N SER A 562 -11.68 -12.23 -5.42
CA SER A 562 -12.47 -11.60 -4.37
C SER A 562 -11.87 -10.24 -3.99
N ILE A 563 -12.56 -9.49 -3.12
CA ILE A 563 -12.07 -8.22 -2.60
C ILE A 563 -10.70 -8.44 -1.93
N THR A 564 -9.74 -7.56 -2.20
CA THR A 564 -8.38 -7.59 -1.64
C THR A 564 -8.39 -7.34 -0.12
N ASN A 565 -7.45 -7.94 0.62
CA ASN A 565 -7.28 -7.68 2.05
C ASN A 565 -6.77 -6.25 2.32
N GLU A 566 -6.88 -5.76 3.56
CA GLU A 566 -6.58 -4.34 3.82
C GLU A 566 -5.13 -3.93 3.57
N ALA A 567 -4.15 -4.79 3.87
CA ALA A 567 -2.74 -4.43 3.72
C ALA A 567 -2.42 -4.21 2.25
N SER A 568 -2.84 -5.16 1.40
CA SER A 568 -2.68 -5.06 -0.04
C SER A 568 -3.58 -3.99 -0.67
N ARG A 569 -4.76 -3.67 -0.10
CA ARG A 569 -5.59 -2.54 -0.56
C ARG A 569 -4.83 -1.22 -0.39
N LEU A 570 -4.25 -1.01 0.79
CA LEU A 570 -3.48 0.20 1.10
C LEU A 570 -2.23 0.30 0.21
N SER A 571 -1.39 -0.73 0.14
CA SER A 571 -0.14 -0.68 -0.61
C SER A 571 -0.36 -0.60 -2.12
N ILE A 572 -1.24 -1.42 -2.69
CA ILE A 572 -1.43 -1.50 -4.15
C ILE A 572 -2.30 -0.34 -4.65
N GLY A 573 -3.27 0.11 -3.84
CA GLY A 573 -4.00 1.35 -4.11
C GLY A 573 -3.09 2.58 -4.11
N TRP A 574 -2.11 2.63 -3.18
CA TRP A 574 -1.05 3.63 -3.19
C TRP A 574 -0.22 3.52 -4.49
N TRP A 575 0.25 2.33 -4.86
CA TRP A 575 1.02 2.12 -6.10
C TRP A 575 0.30 2.61 -7.37
N ASP A 576 -1.00 2.33 -7.55
CA ASP A 576 -1.76 2.80 -8.71
C ASP A 576 -1.83 4.33 -8.81
N ARG A 577 -2.14 4.96 -7.67
CA ARG A 577 -2.27 6.41 -7.53
C ARG A 577 -0.95 7.13 -7.74
N HIS A 578 0.17 6.45 -7.51
CA HIS A 578 1.50 7.03 -7.52
C HIS A 578 2.42 6.43 -8.59
N PHE A 579 1.86 5.69 -9.56
CA PHE A 579 2.57 5.00 -10.65
C PHE A 579 3.63 5.86 -11.34
N ASP A 580 3.34 7.13 -11.66
CA ASP A 580 4.28 7.99 -12.38
C ASP A 580 5.58 8.23 -11.59
N GLU A 581 5.53 8.33 -10.25
CA GLU A 581 6.74 8.50 -9.43
C GLU A 581 7.55 7.20 -9.31
N ILE A 582 6.86 6.06 -9.33
CA ILE A 582 7.49 4.74 -9.39
C ILE A 582 8.19 4.55 -10.74
N ALA A 583 7.57 5.04 -11.82
CA ALA A 583 8.11 5.00 -13.17
C ALA A 583 9.23 6.03 -13.41
N ASP A 584 9.14 7.23 -12.84
CA ASP A 584 10.21 8.22 -12.86
C ASP A 584 11.45 7.69 -12.13
N HIS A 585 11.27 6.99 -11.01
CA HIS A 585 12.34 6.31 -10.29
C HIS A 585 12.91 5.13 -11.09
N GLU A 586 12.06 4.18 -11.50
CA GLU A 586 12.39 2.98 -12.28
C GLU A 586 11.73 3.02 -13.66
N GLN A 587 12.52 3.48 -14.63
CA GLN A 587 12.12 3.78 -16.00
C GLN A 587 11.54 2.58 -16.77
N GLN A 588 11.80 1.33 -16.35
CA GLN A 588 11.13 0.19 -16.98
C GLN A 588 9.59 0.19 -16.77
N TYR A 589 9.03 0.88 -15.77
CA TYR A 589 7.58 1.07 -15.67
C TYR A 589 7.03 2.07 -16.70
N HIS A 590 7.80 3.10 -17.09
CA HIS A 590 7.44 3.95 -18.24
C HIS A 590 7.43 3.13 -19.54
N ARG A 591 8.40 2.23 -19.71
CA ARG A 591 8.41 1.28 -20.83
C ARG A 591 7.25 0.29 -20.79
N GLN A 592 6.89 -0.23 -19.60
CA GLN A 592 5.70 -1.06 -19.40
C GLN A 592 4.42 -0.32 -19.83
N ASN A 593 4.30 0.96 -19.46
CA ASN A 593 3.18 1.82 -19.86
C ASN A 593 3.11 2.00 -21.38
N GLN A 594 4.25 2.18 -22.08
CA GLN A 594 4.29 2.16 -23.54
C GLN A 594 3.90 0.79 -24.13
N ILE A 595 4.43 -0.31 -23.60
CA ILE A 595 4.09 -1.68 -24.02
C ILE A 595 2.57 -1.91 -23.95
N MET A 596 1.91 -1.43 -22.89
CA MET A 596 0.46 -1.52 -22.76
C MET A 596 -0.29 -0.67 -23.79
N LYS A 597 0.14 0.57 -24.05
CA LYS A 597 -0.47 1.39 -25.12
C LYS A 597 -0.33 0.70 -26.47
N TRP A 598 0.85 0.16 -26.76
CA TRP A 598 1.13 -0.52 -28.02
C TRP A 598 0.46 -1.89 -28.15
N SER A 599 0.13 -2.59 -27.07
CA SER A 599 -0.70 -3.80 -27.14
C SER A 599 -2.16 -3.47 -27.48
N ALA A 600 -2.70 -2.36 -26.95
CA ALA A 600 -4.02 -1.85 -27.34
C ALA A 600 -4.06 -1.38 -28.81
N VAL A 601 -2.99 -0.74 -29.29
CA VAL A 601 -2.81 -0.39 -30.72
C VAL A 601 -2.74 -1.66 -31.57
N ALA A 602 -1.89 -2.62 -31.20
CA ALA A 602 -1.71 -3.88 -31.92
C ALA A 602 -3.03 -4.65 -32.10
N ALA A 603 -3.81 -4.80 -31.02
CA ALA A 603 -5.14 -5.43 -31.10
C ALA A 603 -6.09 -4.69 -32.05
N ALA A 604 -6.12 -3.34 -32.00
CA ALA A 604 -6.97 -2.55 -32.87
C ALA A 604 -6.52 -2.52 -34.35
N LEU A 605 -5.21 -2.68 -34.62
CA LEU A 605 -4.69 -2.82 -35.98
C LEU A 605 -5.13 -4.14 -36.63
N VAL A 606 -5.05 -5.23 -35.87
CA VAL A 606 -5.45 -6.57 -36.36
C VAL A 606 -6.96 -6.64 -36.62
N ASP A 607 -7.77 -5.94 -35.82
CA ASP A 607 -9.22 -5.82 -36.04
C ASP A 607 -9.60 -4.89 -37.24
N GLN A 608 -8.64 -4.22 -37.90
CA GLN A 608 -8.91 -3.27 -38.99
C GLN A 608 -8.31 -3.75 -40.34
N PRO A 609 -9.11 -4.31 -41.28
CA PRO A 609 -8.61 -4.91 -42.53
C PRO A 609 -7.87 -3.95 -43.49
N THR A 610 -8.01 -2.64 -43.29
CA THR A 610 -7.34 -1.60 -44.08
C THR A 610 -6.08 -1.05 -43.41
N ALA A 611 -5.72 -1.52 -42.22
CA ALA A 611 -4.52 -1.11 -41.51
C ALA A 611 -3.24 -1.59 -42.25
N PRO A 612 -2.12 -0.87 -42.12
CA PRO A 612 -0.86 -1.28 -42.71
C PRO A 612 -0.33 -2.58 -42.09
N THR A 613 0.10 -3.52 -42.93
CA THR A 613 0.52 -4.87 -42.54
C THR A 613 2.04 -5.03 -42.33
N PHE A 614 2.85 -3.99 -42.56
CA PHE A 614 4.32 -4.08 -42.56
C PHE A 614 4.93 -4.61 -41.24
N LEU A 615 4.20 -4.55 -40.13
CA LEU A 615 4.62 -5.12 -38.83
C LEU A 615 4.66 -6.66 -38.83
N ALA A 616 3.95 -7.32 -39.75
CA ALA A 616 4.03 -8.77 -39.97
C ALA A 616 5.43 -9.18 -40.46
N ASP A 617 6.06 -8.36 -41.31
CA ASP A 617 7.31 -8.67 -42.00
C ASP A 617 8.56 -8.29 -41.19
N VAL A 618 8.41 -7.60 -40.06
CA VAL A 618 9.53 -7.20 -39.19
C VAL A 618 10.12 -8.42 -38.48
N ARG A 619 11.43 -8.63 -38.63
CA ARG A 619 12.15 -9.72 -37.97
C ARG A 619 12.43 -9.41 -36.49
N VAL A 620 11.52 -9.79 -35.62
CA VAL A 620 11.63 -9.65 -34.15
C VAL A 620 12.69 -10.59 -33.58
N ALA A 621 13.58 -10.08 -32.71
CA ALA A 621 14.47 -10.92 -31.90
C ALA A 621 13.69 -11.68 -30.79
N ARG A 622 13.76 -13.02 -30.81
CA ARG A 622 13.04 -13.93 -29.88
C ARG A 622 14.00 -14.86 -29.09
N THR A 623 15.17 -14.35 -28.71
CA THR A 623 16.26 -15.10 -28.06
C THR A 623 16.64 -14.58 -26.67
N ALA A 624 16.01 -13.52 -26.18
CA ALA A 624 16.28 -12.96 -24.86
C ALA A 624 15.89 -13.95 -23.76
N ARG A 625 16.66 -13.94 -22.65
CA ARG A 625 16.37 -14.70 -21.44
C ARG A 625 16.50 -13.78 -20.23
N PHE A 626 15.62 -13.92 -19.24
CA PHE A 626 15.48 -12.92 -18.18
C PHE A 626 16.76 -12.71 -17.35
N PHE A 627 17.40 -13.76 -16.84
CA PHE A 627 18.59 -13.58 -15.98
C PHE A 627 19.80 -12.99 -16.72
N PRO A 628 20.15 -13.44 -17.96
CA PRO A 628 21.13 -12.74 -18.78
C PRO A 628 20.75 -11.29 -19.09
N TRP A 629 19.48 -10.99 -19.39
CA TRP A 629 18.99 -9.63 -19.61
C TRP A 629 19.11 -8.77 -18.35
N LEU A 630 18.75 -9.29 -17.18
CA LEU A 630 18.85 -8.59 -15.89
C LEU A 630 20.31 -8.26 -15.57
N ALA A 631 21.22 -9.22 -15.77
CA ALA A 631 22.65 -9.03 -15.57
C ALA A 631 23.23 -7.98 -16.52
N ALA A 632 22.87 -8.02 -17.81
CA ALA A 632 23.35 -7.10 -18.84
C ALA A 632 22.86 -5.65 -18.70
N HIS A 633 21.88 -5.39 -17.82
CA HIS A 633 21.27 -4.08 -17.60
C HIS A 633 21.37 -3.59 -16.15
N ARG A 634 22.21 -4.23 -15.33
CA ARG A 634 22.39 -3.91 -13.91
C ARG A 634 22.72 -2.44 -13.66
N ASP A 635 23.50 -1.83 -14.53
CA ASP A 635 23.97 -0.44 -14.42
C ASP A 635 22.84 0.61 -14.54
N ARG A 636 21.79 0.31 -15.31
CA ARG A 636 20.67 1.23 -15.57
C ARG A 636 19.42 1.01 -14.72
N LEU A 637 19.27 -0.17 -14.12
CA LEU A 637 18.12 -0.53 -13.29
C LEU A 637 18.27 0.00 -11.85
N ARG A 638 17.16 0.36 -11.18
CA ARG A 638 17.20 0.77 -9.77
C ARG A 638 17.30 -0.42 -8.82
N PHE A 639 16.75 -1.56 -9.21
CA PHE A 639 16.79 -2.77 -8.42
C PHE A 639 18.16 -3.46 -8.51
N GLN A 640 18.89 -3.48 -7.39
CA GLN A 640 20.25 -4.00 -7.31
C GLN A 640 20.39 -5.32 -6.52
N GLU A 641 19.29 -5.91 -6.05
CA GLU A 641 19.37 -7.17 -5.29
C GLU A 641 19.53 -8.39 -6.19
N LEU A 642 20.16 -9.44 -5.66
CA LEU A 642 20.24 -10.72 -6.35
C LEU A 642 18.89 -11.45 -6.26
N VAL A 643 18.45 -11.99 -7.40
CA VAL A 643 17.26 -12.84 -7.51
C VAL A 643 17.74 -14.24 -7.88
N PRO A 644 17.49 -15.28 -7.06
CA PRO A 644 17.95 -16.62 -7.36
C PRO A 644 17.16 -17.22 -8.52
N GLU A 645 17.85 -17.49 -9.64
CA GLU A 645 17.31 -18.32 -10.72
C GLU A 645 17.03 -19.72 -10.19
N ARG A 646 15.79 -20.19 -10.39
CA ARG A 646 15.44 -21.57 -10.14
C ARG A 646 15.48 -22.34 -11.45
N ARG A 647 16.52 -23.17 -11.62
CA ARG A 647 16.59 -24.11 -12.76
C ARG A 647 15.47 -25.14 -12.64
N THR A 648 14.64 -25.22 -13.66
CA THR A 648 13.51 -26.16 -13.75
C THR A 648 13.55 -26.87 -15.12
N PRO A 649 12.79 -27.95 -15.32
CA PRO A 649 12.59 -28.54 -16.65
C PRO A 649 11.57 -27.77 -17.50
N TYR A 650 11.04 -26.63 -17.05
CA TYR A 650 10.15 -25.79 -17.85
C TYR A 650 10.96 -25.00 -18.90
N PRO A 651 10.38 -24.67 -20.07
CA PRO A 651 11.09 -23.96 -21.12
C PRO A 651 11.36 -22.48 -20.78
N THR A 652 10.60 -21.91 -19.83
CA THR A 652 10.64 -20.51 -19.42
C THR A 652 11.47 -20.30 -18.15
N GLU A 653 11.78 -19.05 -17.83
CA GLU A 653 12.49 -18.67 -16.61
C GLU A 653 11.63 -18.88 -15.37
N CYS A 654 12.26 -19.35 -14.30
CA CYS A 654 11.62 -19.48 -13.00
C CYS A 654 12.48 -18.89 -11.88
N VAL A 655 11.81 -18.40 -10.84
CA VAL A 655 12.39 -18.03 -9.55
C VAL A 655 11.84 -18.95 -8.45
N ALA A 656 12.47 -18.97 -7.28
CA ALA A 656 11.89 -19.58 -6.09
C ALA A 656 10.56 -18.88 -5.71
N LEU A 657 9.70 -19.52 -4.92
CA LEU A 657 8.58 -18.82 -4.30
C LEU A 657 9.12 -17.68 -3.43
N LEU A 658 8.77 -16.44 -3.79
CA LEU A 658 9.11 -15.25 -3.02
C LEU A 658 8.32 -15.25 -1.71
N GLN A 659 9.00 -14.98 -0.60
CA GLN A 659 8.38 -14.86 0.71
C GLN A 659 8.95 -13.64 1.44
N SER A 660 8.10 -12.86 2.10
CA SER A 660 8.57 -11.75 2.95
C SER A 660 9.28 -12.26 4.21
N TYR A 661 10.07 -11.40 4.85
CA TYR A 661 10.40 -11.60 6.26
C TYR A 661 9.11 -11.61 7.11
N PRO A 662 9.09 -12.31 8.27
CA PRO A 662 8.00 -12.21 9.23
C PRO A 662 7.86 -10.77 9.74
N TYR A 663 6.64 -10.24 9.71
CA TYR A 663 6.34 -8.87 10.14
C TYR A 663 5.11 -8.83 11.05
N PRO A 664 5.06 -7.90 12.02
CA PRO A 664 3.86 -7.65 12.81
C PRO A 664 2.80 -6.95 11.97
N SER A 665 1.57 -7.44 12.02
CA SER A 665 0.37 -6.75 11.51
C SER A 665 -0.85 -7.29 12.24
N ALA A 666 -1.89 -6.49 12.47
CA ALA A 666 -3.14 -6.93 13.13
C ALA A 666 -2.93 -7.67 14.48
N GLY A 667 -1.85 -7.34 15.20
CA GLY A 667 -1.47 -7.98 16.47
C GLY A 667 -0.89 -9.40 16.34
N ARG A 668 -0.52 -9.87 15.14
CA ARG A 668 0.11 -11.18 14.90
C ARG A 668 1.31 -11.07 13.95
N SER A 669 2.05 -12.16 13.77
CA SER A 669 3.14 -12.23 12.79
C SER A 669 2.62 -12.84 11.48
N TYR A 670 2.85 -12.16 10.35
CA TYR A 670 2.45 -12.59 9.01
C TYR A 670 3.65 -12.70 8.07
N ALA A 671 3.46 -13.36 6.93
CA ALA A 671 4.39 -13.37 5.79
C ALA A 671 3.60 -13.44 4.47
N VAL A 672 4.10 -12.82 3.40
CA VAL A 672 3.43 -12.72 2.09
C VAL A 672 4.16 -13.52 1.01
N SER A 673 3.42 -14.11 0.07
CA SER A 673 3.90 -14.65 -1.20
C SER A 673 2.86 -14.41 -2.31
N GLY A 674 3.25 -14.24 -3.58
CA GLY A 674 2.27 -13.86 -4.61
C GLY A 674 2.73 -13.91 -6.08
N GLY A 675 1.76 -14.01 -7.00
CA GLY A 675 1.89 -14.04 -8.46
C GLY A 675 1.04 -12.94 -9.13
N VAL A 676 1.20 -12.72 -10.44
CA VAL A 676 0.59 -11.59 -11.20
C VAL A 676 0.35 -11.98 -12.65
N SER A 677 -0.71 -11.46 -13.30
CA SER A 677 -0.99 -11.62 -14.73
C SER A 677 -1.34 -10.29 -15.43
N LEU A 678 -1.33 -10.25 -16.77
CA LEU A 678 -1.76 -9.12 -17.61
C LEU A 678 -3.23 -9.17 -18.07
N ALA A 679 -3.70 -8.07 -18.68
CA ALA A 679 -5.07 -7.84 -19.13
C ALA A 679 -5.46 -8.53 -20.46
N ASP A 680 -6.77 -8.71 -20.67
CA ASP A 680 -7.37 -9.43 -21.80
C ASP A 680 -7.89 -8.54 -22.96
N ALA A 681 -7.99 -9.08 -24.18
CA ALA A 681 -8.45 -8.35 -25.37
C ALA A 681 -9.93 -7.92 -25.34
N ALA A 682 -10.77 -8.49 -24.47
CA ALA A 682 -12.10 -7.94 -24.23
C ALA A 682 -12.04 -6.45 -23.86
N LEU A 683 -10.96 -6.01 -23.19
CA LEU A 683 -10.75 -4.63 -22.78
C LEU A 683 -10.64 -3.65 -23.96
N VAL A 684 -10.09 -4.09 -25.11
CA VAL A 684 -9.93 -3.22 -26.31
C VAL A 684 -11.26 -3.02 -27.04
N ARG A 685 -12.14 -4.04 -27.04
CA ARG A 685 -13.51 -3.92 -27.53
C ARG A 685 -14.39 -3.09 -26.61
N ASN A 686 -14.09 -3.10 -25.31
CA ASN A 686 -14.81 -2.36 -24.26
C ASN A 686 -14.19 -0.98 -23.94
N ALA A 687 -13.38 -0.42 -24.85
CA ALA A 687 -12.82 0.92 -24.72
C ALA A 687 -13.92 2.00 -24.61
N PRO A 688 -13.81 2.99 -23.70
CA PRO A 688 -14.74 4.10 -23.69
C PRO A 688 -14.72 4.88 -25.01
N THR A 689 -15.88 5.37 -25.41
CA THR A 689 -16.07 6.10 -26.67
C THR A 689 -16.32 7.57 -26.43
N VAL A 690 -15.93 8.42 -27.39
CA VAL A 690 -16.20 9.86 -27.31
C VAL A 690 -17.51 10.21 -28.02
N ASN A 691 -18.56 10.53 -27.26
CA ASN A 691 -19.78 11.13 -27.79
C ASN A 691 -19.67 12.65 -27.80
N ARG A 692 -19.30 13.22 -28.96
CA ARG A 692 -19.13 14.67 -29.14
C ARG A 692 -20.42 15.50 -29.02
N THR A 693 -21.61 14.88 -28.99
CA THR A 693 -22.87 15.61 -28.77
C THR A 693 -23.09 16.01 -27.30
N LEU A 694 -22.34 15.39 -26.38
CA LEU A 694 -22.38 15.73 -24.95
C LEU A 694 -21.50 16.96 -24.64
N PRO A 695 -21.83 17.72 -23.58
CA PRO A 695 -21.00 18.83 -23.12
C PRO A 695 -19.55 18.41 -22.83
N ARG A 696 -18.60 19.35 -22.96
CA ARG A 696 -17.21 19.13 -22.54
C ARG A 696 -17.16 18.69 -21.07
N GLY A 697 -16.31 17.71 -20.75
CA GLY A 697 -16.34 17.03 -19.45
C GLY A 697 -17.44 15.98 -19.29
N ARG A 698 -18.23 15.65 -20.32
CA ARG A 698 -19.17 14.51 -20.31
C ARG A 698 -19.09 13.63 -21.55
N ARG A 699 -18.09 13.84 -22.41
CA ARG A 699 -18.01 13.19 -23.73
C ARG A 699 -17.51 11.75 -23.67
N ILE A 700 -16.82 11.34 -22.62
CA ILE A 700 -16.47 9.92 -22.42
C ILE A 700 -17.74 9.16 -22.02
N VAL A 701 -18.09 8.16 -22.81
CA VAL A 701 -19.19 7.23 -22.56
C VAL A 701 -18.62 5.82 -22.46
N GLU A 702 -18.91 5.12 -21.37
CA GLU A 702 -18.51 3.73 -21.18
C GLU A 702 -19.01 2.83 -22.32
N ALA A 703 -18.22 1.81 -22.67
CA ALA A 703 -18.71 0.74 -23.54
C ALA A 703 -19.73 -0.14 -22.80
N ALA A 704 -20.79 -0.55 -23.51
CA ALA A 704 -21.78 -1.47 -22.96
C ALA A 704 -21.13 -2.81 -22.55
N GLY A 705 -21.17 -3.14 -21.25
CA GLY A 705 -20.63 -4.39 -20.71
C GLY A 705 -19.24 -4.29 -20.06
N ALA A 706 -18.65 -3.10 -19.93
CA ALA A 706 -17.47 -2.93 -19.09
C ALA A 706 -17.76 -3.28 -17.60
N PRO A 707 -16.80 -3.87 -16.86
CA PRO A 707 -16.96 -4.04 -15.41
C PRO A 707 -17.03 -2.68 -14.74
N ARG A 708 -18.14 -2.41 -14.02
CA ARG A 708 -18.46 -1.11 -13.42
C ARG A 708 -17.38 -0.67 -12.42
N VAL A 709 -16.45 0.16 -12.89
CA VAL A 709 -15.78 1.15 -12.04
C VAL A 709 -16.85 2.17 -11.63
N PRO A 710 -16.85 2.74 -10.41
CA PRO A 710 -17.82 3.77 -10.04
C PRO A 710 -17.64 5.03 -10.91
N HIS A 711 -18.44 5.16 -11.97
CA HIS A 711 -18.38 6.32 -12.86
C HIS A 711 -19.28 7.46 -12.33
N PRO A 712 -18.75 8.68 -12.12
CA PRO A 712 -19.53 9.81 -11.65
C PRO A 712 -20.54 10.30 -12.71
N VAL A 713 -21.82 10.20 -12.39
CA VAL A 713 -22.93 10.66 -13.23
C VAL A 713 -23.34 12.07 -12.78
N VAL A 714 -23.31 13.03 -13.70
CA VAL A 714 -23.69 14.42 -13.40
C VAL A 714 -25.17 14.66 -13.72
N ASP A 715 -25.97 14.71 -12.65
CA ASP A 715 -27.42 14.89 -12.63
C ASP A 715 -27.76 16.34 -12.22
N GLY A 716 -27.80 17.24 -13.21
CA GLY A 716 -28.02 18.67 -12.99
C GLY A 716 -26.95 19.32 -12.09
N ARG A 717 -27.31 19.51 -10.82
CA ARG A 717 -26.47 20.07 -9.74
C ARG A 717 -25.76 19.02 -8.88
N ALA A 718 -26.05 17.74 -9.07
CA ALA A 718 -25.43 16.65 -8.33
C ALA A 718 -24.44 15.88 -9.21
N VAL A 719 -23.36 15.40 -8.59
CA VAL A 719 -22.50 14.36 -9.13
C VAL A 719 -22.72 13.13 -8.25
N LYS A 720 -23.37 12.10 -8.80
CA LYS A 720 -23.67 10.85 -8.09
C LYS A 720 -22.63 9.80 -8.48
N ILE A 721 -22.06 9.12 -7.48
CA ILE A 721 -21.22 7.95 -7.66
C ILE A 721 -21.97 6.77 -7.05
N GLU A 722 -22.65 6.02 -7.90
CA GLU A 722 -23.25 4.75 -7.47
C GLU A 722 -22.13 3.76 -7.17
N ASN A 723 -21.87 3.57 -5.89
CA ASN A 723 -20.90 2.59 -5.42
C ASN A 723 -21.36 1.18 -5.85
N ALA A 724 -20.49 0.44 -6.53
CA ALA A 724 -20.68 -0.99 -6.69
C ALA A 724 -20.76 -1.65 -5.30
N ALA A 725 -21.54 -2.71 -5.13
CA ALA A 725 -21.77 -3.33 -3.80
C ALA A 725 -20.51 -3.89 -3.09
N ALA A 726 -19.33 -3.77 -3.72
CA ALA A 726 -18.04 -4.28 -3.28
C ALA A 726 -17.07 -3.22 -2.70
N ALA A 727 -17.14 -1.93 -3.06
CA ALA A 727 -16.17 -0.96 -2.54
C ALA A 727 -16.51 -0.65 -1.07
N ARG A 728 -15.75 -1.29 -0.18
CA ARG A 728 -15.82 -1.05 1.24
C ARG A 728 -14.89 0.11 1.52
N VAL A 729 -15.49 1.25 1.75
CA VAL A 729 -14.84 2.38 2.39
C VAL A 729 -14.30 1.91 3.76
N ARG A 730 -13.03 2.22 4.08
CA ARG A 730 -12.34 1.67 5.25
C ARG A 730 -11.48 2.74 5.92
N SER A 731 -11.59 2.84 7.24
CA SER A 731 -10.72 3.69 8.07
C SER A 731 -9.50 2.90 8.53
N ALA A 732 -8.50 3.55 9.11
CA ALA A 732 -7.35 2.84 9.69
C ALA A 732 -7.73 1.90 10.87
N SER A 733 -8.90 2.13 11.49
CA SER A 733 -9.34 1.43 12.70
C SER A 733 -10.43 0.38 12.47
N SER A 734 -11.27 0.54 11.43
CA SER A 734 -12.45 -0.29 11.17
C SER A 734 -13.06 -0.05 9.77
N PRO A 735 -13.76 -1.03 9.16
CA PRO A 735 -14.57 -0.82 7.97
C PRO A 735 -15.69 0.22 8.18
N LEU A 736 -15.89 1.11 7.21
CA LEU A 736 -16.93 2.14 7.20
C LEU A 736 -17.89 1.87 6.04
N ASN A 737 -19.12 1.42 6.32
CA ASN A 737 -20.09 1.11 5.26
C ASN A 737 -20.66 2.40 4.63
N VAL A 738 -19.94 2.98 3.67
CA VAL A 738 -20.35 4.18 2.94
C VAL A 738 -20.82 3.78 1.54
N ARG A 739 -22.13 3.88 1.31
CA ARG A 739 -22.80 3.59 0.03
C ARG A 739 -23.43 4.87 -0.52
N GLY A 740 -23.78 4.87 -1.81
CA GLY A 740 -24.51 5.98 -2.45
C GLY A 740 -23.82 7.34 -2.34
N VAL A 741 -22.49 7.40 -2.50
CA VAL A 741 -21.76 8.67 -2.34
C VAL A 741 -22.16 9.66 -3.43
N SER A 742 -22.56 10.86 -3.04
CA SER A 742 -22.93 11.92 -3.96
C SER A 742 -22.40 13.27 -3.51
N ALA A 743 -21.92 14.06 -4.47
CA ALA A 743 -21.56 15.45 -4.28
C ALA A 743 -22.69 16.34 -4.82
N ARG A 744 -23.47 16.97 -3.94
CA ARG A 744 -24.49 17.95 -4.33
C ARG A 744 -23.90 19.35 -4.30
N ILE A 745 -24.15 20.14 -5.34
CA ILE A 745 -23.57 21.48 -5.49
C ILE A 745 -24.70 22.51 -5.49
N GLU A 746 -24.73 23.34 -4.46
CA GLU A 746 -25.78 24.32 -4.20
C GLU A 746 -25.18 25.73 -4.09
N GLY A 747 -26.00 26.74 -3.79
CA GLY A 747 -25.57 28.13 -3.66
C GLY A 747 -25.75 28.97 -4.94
N ARG A 748 -25.01 30.09 -5.02
CA ARG A 748 -25.10 31.07 -6.12
C ARG A 748 -23.84 31.04 -6.99
N SER A 749 -23.94 31.60 -8.19
CA SER A 749 -22.78 31.83 -9.08
C SER A 749 -21.63 32.47 -8.30
N GLY A 750 -20.45 31.85 -8.40
CA GLY A 750 -19.23 32.29 -7.72
C GLY A 750 -19.20 32.17 -6.18
N ALA A 751 -20.20 31.53 -5.57
CA ALA A 751 -20.18 31.08 -4.18
C ALA A 751 -20.91 29.71 -4.04
N PRO A 752 -20.41 28.65 -4.71
CA PRO A 752 -20.97 27.31 -4.60
C PRO A 752 -20.69 26.66 -3.24
N THR A 753 -21.57 25.75 -2.82
CA THR A 753 -21.37 24.86 -1.68
C THR A 753 -21.48 23.41 -2.14
N PHE A 754 -20.40 22.66 -1.98
CA PHE A 754 -20.30 21.23 -2.28
C PHE A 754 -20.62 20.44 -1.00
N THR A 755 -21.66 19.62 -1.03
CA THR A 755 -22.00 18.71 0.06
C THR A 755 -21.74 17.28 -0.38
N LEU A 756 -20.83 16.60 0.31
CA LEU A 756 -20.55 15.18 0.13
C LEU A 756 -21.47 14.40 1.10
N ASP A 757 -22.48 13.73 0.55
CA ASP A 757 -23.43 12.89 1.28
C ASP A 757 -23.24 11.41 0.89
N SER A 758 -23.66 10.50 1.76
CA SER A 758 -23.77 9.06 1.54
C SER A 758 -25.07 8.51 2.15
N ASP A 759 -25.39 7.25 1.88
CA ASP A 759 -26.52 6.54 2.51
C ASP A 759 -26.41 6.47 4.05
N THR A 760 -25.20 6.60 4.60
CA THR A 760 -24.93 6.66 6.05
C THR A 760 -24.88 8.08 6.61
N GLY A 761 -25.03 9.11 5.78
CA GLY A 761 -25.14 10.50 6.18
C GLY A 761 -24.10 11.40 5.52
N ARG A 762 -23.99 12.64 6.01
CA ARG A 762 -23.08 13.62 5.45
C ARG A 762 -21.62 13.33 5.81
N LEU A 763 -20.77 13.30 4.80
CA LEU A 763 -19.32 13.12 4.91
C LEU A 763 -18.62 14.47 5.16
N ALA A 764 -18.89 15.47 4.32
CA ALA A 764 -18.30 16.81 4.45
C ALA A 764 -19.10 17.88 3.70
N THR A 765 -18.85 19.15 4.03
CA THR A 765 -19.32 20.31 3.27
C THR A 765 -18.15 21.25 2.98
N VAL A 766 -17.96 21.59 1.71
CA VAL A 766 -16.97 22.59 1.24
C VAL A 766 -17.72 23.78 0.68
N ALA A 767 -17.74 24.90 1.39
CA ALA A 767 -18.37 26.14 0.96
C ALA A 767 -17.32 27.11 0.43
N LEU A 768 -17.60 27.73 -0.72
CA LEU A 768 -16.76 28.76 -1.31
C LEU A 768 -17.45 30.12 -1.18
N GLY A 769 -16.72 31.12 -0.68
CA GLY A 769 -17.20 32.49 -0.58
C GLY A 769 -16.23 33.47 -1.23
N ARG A 770 -16.73 34.57 -1.80
CA ARG A 770 -15.89 35.70 -2.20
C ARG A 770 -15.46 36.49 -0.96
N VAL A 771 -14.22 36.94 -0.97
CA VAL A 771 -13.62 37.87 0.00
C VAL A 771 -12.86 38.95 -0.76
N ASP A 772 -12.47 40.04 -0.11
CA ASP A 772 -11.73 41.11 -0.77
C ASP A 772 -10.42 40.59 -1.38
N GLY A 773 -10.26 40.74 -2.70
CA GLY A 773 -9.12 40.24 -3.46
C GLY A 773 -9.02 38.70 -3.61
N GLY A 774 -10.09 37.94 -3.33
CA GLY A 774 -9.95 36.48 -3.32
C GLY A 774 -11.20 35.62 -3.14
N ILE A 775 -10.92 34.35 -2.90
CA ILE A 775 -11.90 33.31 -2.54
C ILE A 775 -11.52 32.76 -1.16
N ARG A 776 -12.50 32.45 -0.31
CA ARG A 776 -12.32 31.70 0.93
C ARG A 776 -12.98 30.33 0.77
N ILE A 777 -12.25 29.29 1.15
CA ILE A 777 -12.75 27.91 1.19
C ILE A 777 -12.99 27.56 2.67
N ASP A 778 -14.22 27.20 3.00
CA ASP A 778 -14.59 26.66 4.31
C ASP A 778 -14.88 25.16 4.16
N LEU A 779 -14.06 24.30 4.75
CA LEU A 779 -14.38 22.88 4.93
C LEU A 779 -15.01 22.64 6.31
N ARG A 780 -16.08 21.86 6.35
CA ARG A 780 -16.70 21.35 7.58
C ARG A 780 -16.84 19.83 7.46
N ALA A 781 -16.28 19.10 8.42
CA ALA A 781 -16.52 17.67 8.57
C ALA A 781 -18.03 17.40 8.80
N GLY A 782 -18.58 16.39 8.15
CA GLY A 782 -19.93 15.91 8.41
C GLY A 782 -19.98 14.96 9.62
N PRO A 783 -21.16 14.49 10.05
CA PRO A 783 -21.29 13.57 11.17
C PRO A 783 -20.50 12.27 10.99
N VAL A 784 -20.41 11.73 9.77
CA VAL A 784 -19.62 10.53 9.47
C VAL A 784 -18.14 10.75 9.75
N GLU A 785 -17.62 11.94 9.41
CA GLU A 785 -16.21 12.28 9.66
C GLU A 785 -15.89 12.57 11.12
N HIS A 786 -16.84 13.13 11.88
CA HIS A 786 -16.68 13.21 13.33
C HIS A 786 -16.64 11.82 13.96
N VAL A 787 -17.48 10.88 13.50
CA VAL A 787 -17.45 9.49 13.96
C VAL A 787 -16.13 8.80 13.59
N ARG A 788 -15.64 8.91 12.35
CA ARG A 788 -14.32 8.38 11.94
C ARG A 788 -13.21 8.95 12.83
N SER A 789 -13.14 10.28 12.97
CA SER A 789 -12.07 10.94 13.73
C SER A 789 -12.07 10.49 15.21
N VAL A 790 -13.24 10.31 15.82
CA VAL A 790 -13.37 9.77 17.19
C VAL A 790 -12.95 8.30 17.29
N LEU A 791 -13.25 7.47 16.29
CA LEU A 791 -12.83 6.06 16.25
C LEU A 791 -11.30 5.92 16.10
N GLU A 792 -10.68 6.72 15.24
CA GLU A 792 -9.24 6.67 14.98
C GLU A 792 -8.40 7.29 16.11
N HIS A 793 -8.82 8.41 16.70
CA HIS A 793 -8.04 9.15 17.70
C HIS A 793 -8.38 8.77 19.15
N GLY A 794 -9.42 7.96 19.36
CA GLY A 794 -9.87 7.50 20.67
C GLY A 794 -10.39 8.64 21.58
N PRO A 795 -10.60 8.36 22.88
CA PRO A 795 -11.29 9.26 23.82
C PRO A 795 -10.49 10.52 24.23
N ARG A 796 -9.46 10.91 23.47
CA ARG A 796 -8.75 12.20 23.61
C ARG A 796 -9.14 13.22 22.53
N GLY A 797 -9.98 12.83 21.56
CA GLY A 797 -10.70 13.80 20.72
C GLY A 797 -11.69 14.62 21.55
N PRO A 798 -12.11 15.83 21.07
CA PRO A 798 -13.03 16.69 21.81
C PRO A 798 -14.38 16.00 22.04
N SER A 799 -14.81 15.95 23.30
CA SER A 799 -16.10 15.39 23.69
C SER A 799 -17.25 16.29 23.22
N VAL A 800 -18.10 15.78 22.32
CA VAL A 800 -19.32 16.48 21.87
C VAL A 800 -20.52 15.99 22.67
N SER A 801 -21.26 16.91 23.30
CA SER A 801 -22.45 16.61 24.11
C SER A 801 -23.75 16.95 23.37
N PHE A 802 -24.77 16.09 23.49
CA PHE A 802 -26.14 16.35 23.06
C PHE A 802 -27.11 16.11 24.24
N GLU A 803 -28.18 16.89 24.33
CA GLU A 803 -29.06 16.89 25.52
C GLU A 803 -30.12 15.77 25.56
N ALA A 804 -30.44 15.39 26.81
CA ALA A 804 -31.30 14.34 27.37
C ALA A 804 -32.72 14.09 26.76
N ARG A 805 -33.48 12.99 27.00
CA ARG A 805 -33.38 11.63 27.64
C ARG A 805 -34.77 10.90 27.40
N PRO A 806 -35.09 9.76 28.05
CA PRO A 806 -34.96 8.32 27.68
C PRO A 806 -36.30 7.74 27.09
N GLU A 807 -36.61 6.45 26.87
CA GLU A 807 -36.44 5.15 27.58
C GLU A 807 -36.55 4.00 26.53
N ARG A 808 -35.89 2.83 26.56
CA ARG A 808 -35.48 1.85 27.60
C ARG A 808 -34.19 1.09 27.16
N VAL A 809 -33.50 0.40 28.08
CA VAL A 809 -32.25 -0.38 27.84
C VAL A 809 -32.19 -1.64 28.71
N VAL A 810 -31.51 -2.71 28.24
CA VAL A 810 -31.09 -3.93 28.98
C VAL A 810 -29.58 -4.17 28.72
N ALA A 811 -28.81 -4.78 29.65
CA ALA A 811 -27.35 -4.62 29.74
C ALA A 811 -26.51 -5.91 29.86
N ARG A 812 -25.28 -5.94 29.29
CA ARG A 812 -24.20 -6.97 29.49
C ARG A 812 -22.86 -6.59 28.78
N GLY A 813 -21.66 -6.82 29.35
CA GLY A 813 -20.32 -6.71 28.68
C GLY A 813 -19.69 -5.29 28.63
N ASP A 814 -18.72 -4.93 27.73
CA ASP A 814 -18.12 -3.56 27.43
C ASP A 814 -18.27 -2.78 26.01
N THR A 815 -19.15 -3.05 25.00
CA THR A 815 -19.46 -2.19 23.76
C THR A 815 -20.84 -2.45 23.01
N LEU A 816 -21.72 -1.50 22.57
CA LEU A 816 -23.09 -1.78 21.95
C LEU A 816 -23.62 -0.74 20.92
N VAL A 817 -24.11 -1.14 19.72
CA VAL A 817 -24.17 -0.24 18.51
C VAL A 817 -25.31 -0.63 17.46
N GLU A 818 -26.29 0.25 17.06
CA GLU A 818 -27.27 0.15 15.89
C GLU A 818 -27.41 1.42 14.94
N VAL A 819 -27.43 1.28 13.59
CA VAL A 819 -27.92 2.28 12.57
C VAL A 819 -29.31 1.91 12.05
N LYS A 820 -30.27 2.85 12.12
CA LYS A 820 -31.34 2.98 11.10
C LYS A 820 -31.63 4.47 10.81
N PRO A 821 -31.85 4.86 9.55
CA PRO A 821 -32.44 6.15 9.22
C PRO A 821 -33.95 6.14 9.48
N ILE A 822 -34.48 7.24 10.03
CA ILE A 822 -35.93 7.48 10.20
C ILE A 822 -36.27 8.82 9.53
N ALA A 823 -37.44 8.91 8.91
CA ALA A 823 -37.91 10.11 8.21
C ALA A 823 -38.12 11.31 9.17
N THR A 824 -37.95 12.53 8.63
CA THR A 824 -37.76 13.79 9.37
C THR A 824 -39.01 14.37 10.03
N SER A 825 -38.79 15.02 11.19
CA SER A 825 -39.63 16.11 11.75
C SER A 825 -39.47 17.40 10.90
N PRO A 826 -40.42 18.37 10.92
CA PRO A 826 -40.37 19.56 10.06
C PRO A 826 -39.21 20.56 10.30
N ASP A 827 -38.37 20.36 11.32
CA ASP A 827 -37.24 21.25 11.65
C ASP A 827 -35.93 20.96 10.88
N GLY A 828 -35.88 19.87 10.11
CA GLY A 828 -34.74 19.54 9.26
C GLY A 828 -33.52 18.99 10.00
N SER A 829 -33.66 18.57 11.25
CA SER A 829 -32.60 17.86 11.99
C SER A 829 -32.51 16.38 11.58
N THR A 830 -31.28 15.87 11.42
CA THR A 830 -30.97 14.47 11.10
C THR A 830 -29.92 13.94 12.06
N THR A 831 -30.20 12.81 12.73
CA THR A 831 -29.25 12.10 13.61
C THR A 831 -28.92 10.74 13.01
N ALA A 832 -27.65 10.36 13.07
CA ALA A 832 -27.15 9.03 12.70
C ALA A 832 -26.38 8.42 13.89
N ILE A 833 -26.55 7.12 14.12
CA ILE A 833 -25.81 6.31 15.11
C ILE A 833 -25.41 5.00 14.41
N ALA A 834 -24.25 4.42 14.75
CA ALA A 834 -23.63 3.27 14.05
C ALA A 834 -24.21 1.91 14.47
N HIS A 835 -24.04 0.86 13.63
CA HIS A 835 -24.42 -0.56 13.84
C HIS A 835 -23.21 -1.49 13.84
N ASP A 836 -23.20 -2.51 14.70
CA ASP A 836 -22.35 -3.70 14.54
C ASP A 836 -23.20 -4.92 14.16
N THR A 837 -22.71 -5.78 13.26
CA THR A 837 -23.45 -6.90 12.67
C THR A 837 -22.59 -8.15 12.47
N PHE A 838 -22.20 -8.82 13.56
CA PHE A 838 -21.77 -10.22 13.56
C PHE A 838 -22.29 -10.99 14.80
N GLY A 839 -22.06 -12.31 14.82
CA GLY A 839 -22.73 -13.29 15.68
C GLY A 839 -22.40 -13.24 17.19
N PRO A 840 -22.89 -14.22 17.98
CA PRO A 840 -23.20 -14.04 19.40
C PRO A 840 -21.96 -13.89 20.29
N GLY A 841 -21.54 -12.65 20.57
CA GLY A 841 -20.48 -12.37 21.53
C GLY A 841 -20.33 -10.89 21.90
N TRP A 842 -20.72 -10.56 23.15
CA TRP A 842 -20.30 -9.38 23.95
C TRP A 842 -20.89 -8.00 23.56
N PHE A 843 -21.33 -7.21 24.57
CA PHE A 843 -22.02 -5.91 24.39
C PHE A 843 -21.64 -4.81 25.42
N GLN A 844 -22.32 -3.63 25.58
CA GLN A 844 -22.16 -2.39 26.47
C GLN A 844 -21.56 -1.08 25.89
N ALA A 845 -22.34 -0.27 25.18
CA ALA A 845 -22.00 1.15 25.04
C ALA A 845 -22.30 1.89 26.35
N ARG A 846 -21.54 2.97 26.58
CA ARG A 846 -21.37 3.62 27.89
C ARG A 846 -22.61 4.33 28.42
N ALA A 847 -22.79 4.29 29.74
CA ALA A 847 -23.52 5.33 30.47
C ALA A 847 -22.59 6.52 30.79
N ALA A 848 -23.18 7.69 31.06
CA ALA A 848 -22.43 8.93 31.28
C ALA A 848 -21.60 8.98 32.59
N SER A 849 -21.84 8.08 33.55
CA SER A 849 -21.00 7.89 34.74
C SER A 849 -21.31 6.55 35.44
N ALA A 850 -20.35 6.03 36.21
CA ALA A 850 -20.55 4.83 37.02
C ALA A 850 -21.67 4.99 38.08
N ASP A 851 -21.80 6.18 38.67
CA ASP A 851 -22.85 6.46 39.66
C ASP A 851 -24.27 6.39 39.08
N GLU A 852 -24.47 6.75 37.81
CA GLU A 852 -25.78 6.56 37.18
C GLU A 852 -26.09 5.08 36.92
N ILE A 853 -25.08 4.27 36.56
CA ILE A 853 -25.23 2.81 36.46
C ILE A 853 -25.60 2.24 37.83
N HIS A 854 -24.82 2.53 38.87
CA HIS A 854 -25.07 2.08 40.25
C HIS A 854 -26.46 2.49 40.74
N LYS A 855 -26.91 3.72 40.45
CA LYS A 855 -28.26 4.20 40.81
C LYS A 855 -29.39 3.44 40.11
N ARG A 856 -29.17 2.98 38.88
CA ARG A 856 -30.13 2.12 38.15
C ARG A 856 -30.08 0.67 38.65
N MET A 857 -28.90 0.14 38.97
CA MET A 857 -28.74 -1.17 39.61
C MET A 857 -29.37 -1.21 41.01
N ASP A 858 -29.34 -0.09 41.73
CA ASP A 858 -30.10 0.13 42.98
C ASP A 858 -31.63 0.13 42.81
N GLY A 859 -32.14 0.08 41.58
CA GLY A 859 -33.55 -0.18 41.27
C GLY A 859 -33.95 -1.66 41.37
N TYR A 860 -32.99 -2.58 41.57
CA TYR A 860 -33.22 -4.02 41.59
C TYR A 860 -32.98 -4.65 42.97
N ALA A 861 -33.79 -5.65 43.32
CA ALA A 861 -33.70 -6.38 44.58
C ALA A 861 -32.73 -7.58 44.53
N TRP A 862 -32.51 -8.17 43.35
CA TRP A 862 -31.74 -9.41 43.18
C TRP A 862 -30.79 -9.34 41.98
N ALA A 863 -29.61 -9.94 42.12
CA ALA A 863 -28.74 -10.31 41.02
C ALA A 863 -28.84 -11.83 40.86
N ALA A 864 -29.33 -12.30 39.72
CA ALA A 864 -29.40 -13.71 39.38
C ALA A 864 -28.20 -14.08 38.50
N VAL A 865 -27.48 -15.13 38.88
CA VAL A 865 -26.37 -15.68 38.11
C VAL A 865 -26.87 -16.97 37.45
N GLU A 866 -26.97 -16.99 36.13
CA GLU A 866 -27.40 -18.17 35.38
C GLU A 866 -26.19 -19.08 35.10
N PRO A 867 -26.31 -20.40 35.32
CA PRO A 867 -25.26 -21.35 34.98
C PRO A 867 -25.05 -21.39 33.46
N ALA A 868 -23.80 -21.54 33.02
CA ALA A 868 -23.49 -21.63 31.61
C ALA A 868 -24.02 -22.93 30.99
N GLY A 869 -24.75 -22.82 29.88
CA GLY A 869 -25.07 -23.95 29.01
C GLY A 869 -23.82 -24.41 28.24
N GLY A 870 -23.13 -25.44 28.73
CA GLY A 870 -21.90 -25.95 28.11
C GLY A 870 -20.66 -25.14 28.47
N SER A 871 -19.73 -24.96 27.53
CA SER A 871 -18.42 -24.30 27.76
C SER A 871 -18.46 -22.76 27.82
N GLY A 872 -19.62 -22.18 28.14
CA GLY A 872 -19.79 -20.73 28.25
C GLY A 872 -19.36 -20.17 29.61
N ALA A 873 -19.33 -18.84 29.73
CA ALA A 873 -19.30 -18.15 31.02
C ALA A 873 -20.75 -17.95 31.54
N PRO A 874 -20.98 -18.01 32.86
CA PRO A 874 -22.29 -17.73 33.44
C PRO A 874 -22.76 -16.30 33.11
N THR A 875 -24.06 -16.09 33.09
CA THR A 875 -24.66 -14.77 32.87
C THR A 875 -25.01 -14.14 34.24
N VAL A 876 -25.05 -12.81 34.34
CA VAL A 876 -25.55 -12.12 35.55
C VAL A 876 -26.60 -11.10 35.13
N GLU A 877 -27.83 -11.28 35.64
CA GLU A 877 -28.98 -10.43 35.38
C GLU A 877 -29.46 -9.75 36.67
N PHE A 878 -29.73 -8.45 36.63
CA PHE A 878 -30.30 -7.71 37.76
C PHE A 878 -31.82 -7.59 37.60
N ARG A 879 -32.58 -8.12 38.56
CA ARG A 879 -34.05 -8.22 38.48
C ARG A 879 -34.75 -8.03 39.82
N ASN A 880 -36.04 -7.69 39.75
CA ASN A 880 -36.90 -7.50 40.93
C ASN A 880 -37.73 -8.73 41.30
N THR A 881 -37.83 -9.71 40.42
CA THR A 881 -38.45 -11.00 40.71
C THR A 881 -37.65 -11.73 41.79
N PRO A 882 -38.26 -12.14 42.92
CA PRO A 882 -37.58 -12.92 43.94
C PRO A 882 -37.20 -14.31 43.43
N PRO A 883 -36.23 -14.99 44.08
CA PRO A 883 -35.94 -16.39 43.81
C PRO A 883 -37.20 -17.26 43.93
N PRO A 884 -37.31 -18.35 43.12
CA PRO A 884 -38.33 -19.37 43.27
C PRO A 884 -38.50 -19.85 44.72
N ALA A 885 -39.72 -20.22 45.10
CA ALA A 885 -40.06 -20.54 46.49
C ALA A 885 -39.30 -21.77 47.04
N ASP A 886 -38.86 -22.66 46.15
CA ASP A 886 -38.06 -23.86 46.39
C ASP A 886 -36.54 -23.59 46.47
N ALA A 887 -36.08 -22.36 46.18
CA ALA A 887 -34.66 -22.01 46.14
C ALA A 887 -33.98 -22.04 47.52
N GLN A 888 -32.92 -22.85 47.62
CA GLN A 888 -32.21 -23.17 48.86
C GLN A 888 -31.07 -22.17 49.15
N PRO A 889 -30.85 -21.77 50.41
CA PRO A 889 -29.76 -20.85 50.76
C PRO A 889 -28.37 -21.52 50.62
N ILE A 890 -27.41 -20.81 50.04
CA ILE A 890 -26.01 -21.22 49.89
C ILE A 890 -25.09 -20.10 50.42
N ALA A 891 -24.03 -20.46 51.15
CA ALA A 891 -23.06 -19.50 51.68
C ALA A 891 -22.07 -19.02 50.59
N ILE A 892 -21.72 -17.73 50.64
CA ILE A 892 -20.71 -17.10 49.78
C ILE A 892 -19.53 -16.62 50.63
N HIS A 893 -18.32 -16.84 50.13
CA HIS A 893 -17.06 -16.38 50.71
C HIS A 893 -16.23 -15.61 49.66
N GLY A 894 -15.47 -14.61 50.11
CA GLY A 894 -14.63 -13.76 49.25
C GLY A 894 -15.29 -12.46 48.74
N LEU A 895 -16.59 -12.24 48.99
CA LEU A 895 -17.29 -10.99 48.65
C LEU A 895 -17.63 -10.18 49.91
N ARG A 896 -17.16 -8.93 49.98
CA ARG A 896 -17.31 -8.09 51.17
C ARG A 896 -18.78 -7.68 51.36
N GLY A 897 -19.40 -8.18 52.43
CA GLY A 897 -20.80 -7.89 52.80
C GLY A 897 -21.85 -8.69 52.01
N ILE A 898 -21.43 -9.71 51.26
CA ILE A 898 -22.33 -10.69 50.61
C ILE A 898 -21.96 -12.07 51.13
N THR A 899 -22.75 -12.59 52.09
CA THR A 899 -22.44 -13.85 52.79
C THR A 899 -23.33 -15.03 52.37
N ALA A 900 -24.40 -14.77 51.61
CA ALA A 900 -25.33 -15.81 51.17
C ALA A 900 -26.03 -15.48 49.84
N ALA A 901 -26.40 -16.52 49.11
CA ALA A 901 -27.28 -16.53 47.95
C ALA A 901 -28.42 -17.54 48.14
N ARG A 902 -29.35 -17.62 47.18
CA ARG A 902 -30.36 -18.69 47.10
C ARG A 902 -30.27 -19.36 45.73
N ALA A 903 -29.98 -20.66 45.67
CA ALA A 903 -29.90 -21.43 44.44
C ALA A 903 -31.25 -22.07 44.10
N ALA A 904 -31.73 -21.86 42.87
CA ALA A 904 -32.91 -22.53 42.33
C ALA A 904 -32.56 -23.90 41.72
N ASN A 905 -33.56 -24.76 41.55
CA ASN A 905 -33.38 -26.14 41.06
C ASN A 905 -32.87 -26.23 39.60
N ASN A 906 -32.87 -25.13 38.84
CA ASN A 906 -32.26 -25.03 37.51
C ASN A 906 -30.77 -24.57 37.55
N GLY A 907 -30.19 -24.39 38.74
CA GLY A 907 -28.80 -23.96 38.94
C GLY A 907 -28.59 -22.44 39.00
N GLU A 908 -29.64 -21.63 38.87
CA GLU A 908 -29.53 -20.17 39.02
C GLU A 908 -29.29 -19.74 40.47
N LEU A 909 -28.34 -18.83 40.69
CA LEU A 909 -27.99 -18.27 42.00
C LEU A 909 -28.52 -16.85 42.16
N PHE A 910 -29.40 -16.63 43.13
CA PHE A 910 -29.97 -15.31 43.43
C PHE A 910 -29.27 -14.69 44.63
N ILE A 911 -28.57 -13.58 44.40
CA ILE A 911 -27.86 -12.79 45.42
C ILE A 911 -28.69 -11.53 45.70
N ALA A 912 -29.22 -11.42 46.92
CA ALA A 912 -29.96 -10.25 47.36
C ALA A 912 -29.07 -8.99 47.37
N ARG A 913 -29.63 -7.84 46.99
CA ARG A 913 -28.93 -6.56 47.08
C ARG A 913 -28.56 -6.25 48.54
N PRO A 914 -27.28 -5.99 48.86
CA PRO A 914 -26.87 -5.63 50.22
C PRO A 914 -27.51 -4.33 50.69
N ALA A 915 -27.97 -4.30 51.95
CA ALA A 915 -28.46 -3.07 52.56
C ALA A 915 -27.34 -2.01 52.68
N GLU A 916 -26.13 -2.44 53.06
CA GLU A 916 -24.96 -1.58 53.24
C GLU A 916 -24.37 -1.10 51.91
N ARG A 917 -24.20 0.22 51.76
CA ARG A 917 -23.74 0.87 50.52
C ARG A 917 -22.36 0.37 50.04
N GLY A 918 -21.44 0.10 50.96
CA GLY A 918 -20.09 -0.39 50.63
C GLY A 918 -20.09 -1.81 50.06
N ALA A 919 -21.01 -2.67 50.50
CA ALA A 919 -21.19 -4.02 49.98
C ALA A 919 -21.87 -4.04 48.60
N ARG A 920 -22.65 -3.01 48.26
CA ARG A 920 -23.27 -2.90 46.91
C ARG A 920 -22.24 -2.76 45.80
N THR A 921 -21.07 -2.16 46.05
CA THR A 921 -19.99 -2.08 45.05
C THR A 921 -19.49 -3.47 44.63
N GLU A 922 -19.46 -4.44 45.54
CA GLU A 922 -19.16 -5.84 45.19
C GLU A 922 -20.34 -6.52 44.48
N TRP A 923 -21.57 -6.18 44.86
CA TRP A 923 -22.80 -6.65 44.21
C TRP A 923 -22.94 -6.16 42.76
N TYR A 924 -22.48 -4.95 42.44
CA TYR A 924 -22.47 -4.43 41.07
C TYR A 924 -21.43 -5.13 40.18
N LYS A 925 -20.31 -5.58 40.78
CA LYS A 925 -19.18 -6.22 40.07
C LYS A 925 -19.29 -7.75 39.97
N LEU A 926 -20.44 -8.33 40.33
CA LEU A 926 -20.65 -9.77 40.28
C LEU A 926 -20.41 -10.37 38.89
N ALA A 927 -20.77 -9.66 37.81
CA ALA A 927 -20.53 -10.11 36.45
C ALA A 927 -19.04 -10.37 36.16
N ASP A 928 -18.17 -9.41 36.47
CA ASP A 928 -16.72 -9.53 36.25
C ASP A 928 -16.10 -10.60 37.16
N ARG A 929 -16.52 -10.62 38.43
CA ARG A 929 -16.04 -11.59 39.45
C ARG A 929 -16.39 -13.03 39.05
N PHE A 930 -17.63 -13.30 38.64
CA PHE A 930 -18.03 -14.64 38.18
C PHE A 930 -17.47 -15.00 36.80
N ALA A 931 -17.30 -14.04 35.88
CA ALA A 931 -16.65 -14.30 34.60
C ALA A 931 -15.19 -14.76 34.75
N GLY A 932 -14.45 -14.23 35.73
CA GLY A 932 -13.07 -14.62 36.02
C GLY A 932 -12.91 -16.04 36.60
N ASP A 933 -13.75 -16.42 37.57
CA ASP A 933 -13.59 -17.70 38.30
C ASP A 933 -14.37 -18.89 37.69
N ALA A 934 -15.48 -18.65 36.98
CA ALA A 934 -16.44 -19.72 36.64
C ALA A 934 -15.99 -20.71 35.55
N ALA A 935 -14.81 -20.53 34.95
CA ALA A 935 -14.29 -21.46 33.94
C ALA A 935 -13.91 -22.86 34.48
N ARG A 936 -14.06 -23.13 35.81
CA ARG A 936 -13.49 -24.34 36.45
C ARG A 936 -14.35 -25.09 37.48
N ARG A 937 -15.64 -24.81 37.64
CA ARG A 937 -16.50 -25.67 38.48
C ARG A 937 -17.98 -25.70 38.02
N PRO A 938 -18.60 -26.89 37.88
CA PRO A 938 -20.05 -26.99 37.76
C PRO A 938 -20.74 -26.56 39.07
N LEU A 939 -21.97 -26.07 38.95
CA LEU A 939 -22.77 -25.48 40.02
C LEU A 939 -23.65 -26.50 40.79
N ASP A 940 -23.33 -27.79 40.68
CA ASP A 940 -24.09 -28.91 41.26
C ASP A 940 -23.67 -29.31 42.69
N ALA A 941 -22.57 -28.72 43.20
CA ALA A 941 -22.07 -29.01 44.54
C ALA A 941 -22.73 -28.14 45.63
N THR A 942 -23.33 -28.78 46.64
CA THR A 942 -23.96 -28.18 47.82
C THR A 942 -23.01 -27.48 48.82
N GLY A 943 -21.80 -27.11 48.37
CA GLY A 943 -20.76 -26.46 49.17
C GLY A 943 -20.76 -24.92 49.03
N PRO A 944 -20.04 -24.20 49.92
CA PRO A 944 -19.91 -22.76 49.82
C PRO A 944 -19.11 -22.33 48.58
N ILE A 945 -19.52 -21.19 48.00
CA ILE A 945 -18.87 -20.60 46.81
C ILE A 945 -17.78 -19.64 47.28
N ALA A 946 -16.54 -19.85 46.82
CA ALA A 946 -15.40 -19.00 47.13
C ALA A 946 -14.89 -18.31 45.86
N VAL A 947 -14.86 -16.98 45.87
CA VAL A 947 -14.29 -16.13 44.80
C VAL A 947 -12.80 -15.88 45.10
N SER A 948 -11.93 -16.05 44.10
CA SER A 948 -10.48 -16.29 44.32
C SER A 948 -9.58 -15.05 44.25
N ALA A 949 -8.37 -15.17 44.83
CA ALA A 949 -7.39 -14.09 44.99
C ALA A 949 -6.78 -13.55 43.69
N ALA A 950 -7.03 -14.18 42.54
CA ALA A 950 -6.46 -13.73 41.25
C ALA A 950 -6.97 -12.33 40.84
N ALA A 951 -8.23 -12.00 41.14
CA ALA A 951 -8.83 -10.70 40.86
C ALA A 951 -8.20 -9.55 41.67
N GLU A 952 -7.56 -9.84 42.81
CA GLU A 952 -6.85 -8.84 43.60
C GLU A 952 -5.51 -8.45 42.95
N ALA A 953 -4.82 -9.40 42.30
CA ALA A 953 -3.58 -9.15 41.58
C ALA A 953 -3.78 -8.29 40.31
N GLU A 954 -4.85 -8.56 39.54
CA GLU A 954 -5.19 -7.78 38.34
C GLU A 954 -5.52 -6.32 38.70
N ARG A 955 -6.28 -6.13 39.79
CA ARG A 955 -6.60 -4.80 40.32
C ARG A 955 -5.36 -4.08 40.84
N ALA A 956 -4.52 -4.76 41.61
CA ALA A 956 -3.25 -4.23 42.11
C ALA A 956 -2.34 -3.72 40.98
N ARG A 957 -2.34 -4.41 39.84
CA ARG A 957 -1.64 -3.98 38.62
C ARG A 957 -2.24 -2.72 37.99
N SER A 958 -3.56 -2.67 37.85
CA SER A 958 -4.26 -1.51 37.26
C SER A 958 -4.18 -0.24 38.13
N ASP A 959 -4.35 -0.39 39.45
CA ASP A 959 -4.20 0.69 40.43
C ASP A 959 -2.75 1.21 40.44
N ALA A 960 -1.74 0.33 40.32
CA ALA A 960 -0.34 0.71 40.15
C ALA A 960 -0.09 1.49 38.84
N GLU A 961 -0.61 1.04 37.70
CA GLU A 961 -0.48 1.77 36.43
C GLU A 961 -1.20 3.13 36.45
N ALA A 962 -2.28 3.28 37.21
CA ALA A 962 -2.96 4.56 37.39
C ALA A 962 -2.11 5.52 38.24
N LEU A 963 -1.51 5.04 39.33
CA LEU A 963 -0.58 5.80 40.16
C LEU A 963 0.68 6.21 39.37
N ALA A 964 1.24 5.31 38.57
CA ALA A 964 2.39 5.58 37.70
C ALA A 964 2.07 6.65 36.63
N ARG A 965 0.84 6.63 36.06
CA ARG A 965 0.32 7.67 35.16
C ARG A 965 0.05 9.03 35.83
N SER A 966 0.25 9.13 37.15
CA SER A 966 0.10 10.36 37.94
C SER A 966 1.42 10.82 38.61
N GLY A 967 2.56 10.25 38.20
CA GLY A 967 3.89 10.56 38.75
C GLY A 967 4.20 9.96 40.14
N ARG A 968 3.29 9.14 40.70
CA ARG A 968 3.42 8.56 42.05
C ARG A 968 4.08 7.17 42.01
N LEU A 969 5.30 7.12 41.47
CA LEU A 969 5.97 5.88 41.05
C LEU A 969 6.33 4.91 42.21
N GLU A 970 6.67 5.42 43.39
CA GLU A 970 6.98 4.57 44.57
C GLU A 970 5.71 3.93 45.16
N GLU A 971 4.60 4.66 45.15
CA GLU A 971 3.28 4.15 45.56
C GLU A 971 2.74 3.14 44.54
N ALA A 972 2.91 3.43 43.25
CA ALA A 972 2.60 2.51 42.15
C ALA A 972 3.31 1.16 42.32
N ALA A 973 4.62 1.17 42.54
CA ALA A 973 5.40 -0.05 42.72
C ALA A 973 5.10 -0.80 44.04
N SER A 974 4.65 -0.07 45.07
CA SER A 974 4.16 -0.66 46.32
C SER A 974 2.81 -1.36 46.12
N ALA A 975 1.97 -0.84 45.23
CA ALA A 975 0.71 -1.46 44.80
C ALA A 975 0.91 -2.63 43.82
N PHE A 976 2.00 -2.68 43.06
CA PHE A 976 2.23 -3.72 42.05
C PHE A 976 2.49 -5.11 42.70
N PRO A 977 1.77 -6.18 42.30
CA PRO A 977 1.93 -7.50 42.89
C PRO A 977 3.34 -8.07 42.59
N PRO A 978 4.02 -8.67 43.59
CA PRO A 978 5.40 -9.15 43.40
C PRO A 978 5.44 -10.33 42.42
N PRO A 979 6.34 -10.31 41.41
CA PRO A 979 6.66 -11.51 40.64
C PRO A 979 7.22 -12.59 41.58
N ALA A 980 6.83 -13.85 41.36
CA ALA A 980 7.33 -14.96 42.17
C ALA A 980 8.88 -14.98 42.18
N GLY A 981 9.46 -14.92 43.38
CA GLY A 981 10.92 -14.92 43.58
C GLY A 981 11.61 -13.55 43.65
N LYS A 982 10.88 -12.41 43.60
CA LYS A 982 11.47 -11.07 43.79
C LYS A 982 11.01 -10.42 45.10
N PRO A 983 11.86 -10.38 46.16
CA PRO A 983 11.41 -10.05 47.51
C PRO A 983 11.38 -8.55 47.85
N THR A 984 12.07 -7.68 47.10
CA THR A 984 12.24 -6.26 47.49
C THR A 984 11.21 -5.31 46.84
N VAL A 985 11.11 -4.08 47.34
CA VAL A 985 10.35 -3.00 46.68
C VAL A 985 11.13 -2.47 45.47
N ALA A 986 12.45 -2.37 45.55
CA ALA A 986 13.34 -2.00 44.44
C ALA A 986 13.15 -2.90 43.20
N ASP A 987 13.09 -4.22 43.40
CA ASP A 987 12.82 -5.20 42.34
C ASP A 987 11.48 -4.99 41.63
N ARG A 988 10.47 -4.50 42.36
CA ARG A 988 9.14 -4.20 41.83
C ARG A 988 9.14 -2.88 41.05
N ILE A 989 9.76 -1.83 41.59
CA ILE A 989 9.97 -0.54 40.89
C ILE A 989 10.66 -0.80 39.54
N HIS A 990 11.77 -1.53 39.55
CA HIS A 990 12.56 -1.84 38.35
C HIS A 990 11.79 -2.68 37.31
N SER A 991 10.90 -3.58 37.74
CA SER A 991 10.05 -4.33 36.80
C SER A 991 8.95 -3.47 36.19
N MET A 992 8.30 -2.63 37.00
CA MET A 992 7.21 -1.75 36.56
C MET A 992 7.72 -0.67 35.58
N VAL A 993 8.82 0.01 35.90
CA VAL A 993 9.41 1.06 35.04
C VAL A 993 9.83 0.49 33.68
N ARG A 994 10.37 -0.74 33.67
CA ARG A 994 10.74 -1.46 32.44
C ARG A 994 9.53 -1.79 31.58
N ASP A 995 8.45 -2.31 32.18
CA ASP A 995 7.21 -2.63 31.45
C ASP A 995 6.53 -1.37 30.89
N VAL A 996 6.52 -0.26 31.64
CA VAL A 996 5.99 1.04 31.18
C VAL A 996 6.82 1.61 30.02
N ALA A 997 8.15 1.58 30.13
CA ALA A 997 9.04 2.06 29.07
C ALA A 997 8.94 1.21 27.78
N ARG A 998 8.80 -0.12 27.93
CA ARG A 998 8.67 -1.07 26.82
C ARG A 998 7.32 -0.97 26.09
N ASN A 999 6.23 -0.82 26.84
CA ASN A 999 4.88 -0.90 26.28
C ASN A 999 4.28 0.48 25.96
N ASN A 1000 4.80 1.58 26.52
CA ASN A 1000 4.31 2.94 26.24
C ASN A 1000 5.41 4.03 26.36
N PRO A 1001 6.41 4.05 25.45
CA PRO A 1001 7.52 5.01 25.49
C PRO A 1001 7.04 6.47 25.40
N ASN A 1002 5.93 6.74 24.68
CA ASN A 1002 5.31 8.05 24.62
C ASN A 1002 4.79 8.52 25.99
N ALA A 1003 4.31 7.63 26.86
CA ALA A 1003 3.95 7.98 28.23
C ALA A 1003 5.20 8.21 29.09
N ALA A 1004 6.21 7.34 28.98
CA ALA A 1004 7.48 7.48 29.70
C ALA A 1004 8.20 8.81 29.40
N LEU A 1005 8.20 9.26 28.14
CA LEU A 1005 8.79 10.56 27.75
C LEU A 1005 8.06 11.74 28.40
N ARG A 1006 6.73 11.76 28.33
CA ARG A 1006 5.93 12.86 28.90
C ARG A 1006 6.07 12.95 30.42
N GLU A 1007 6.20 11.82 31.10
CA GLU A 1007 6.45 11.78 32.55
C GLU A 1007 7.85 12.31 32.87
N LEU A 1008 8.88 11.93 32.11
CA LEU A 1008 10.24 12.45 32.25
C LEU A 1008 10.29 13.97 32.03
N ASP A 1009 9.57 14.50 31.04
CA ASP A 1009 9.46 15.93 30.80
C ASP A 1009 8.71 16.65 31.92
N ALA A 1010 7.64 16.06 32.47
CA ALA A 1010 6.90 16.61 33.61
C ALA A 1010 7.75 16.69 34.89
N LEU A 1011 8.48 15.63 35.23
CA LEU A 1011 9.37 15.60 36.40
C LEU A 1011 10.49 16.65 36.31
N VAL A 1012 11.08 16.81 35.13
CA VAL A 1012 12.13 17.82 34.87
C VAL A 1012 11.57 19.24 34.93
N ALA A 1013 10.38 19.47 34.36
CA ALA A 1013 9.69 20.76 34.42
C ALA A 1013 9.21 21.14 35.83
N ALA A 1014 8.91 20.16 36.67
CA ALA A 1014 8.49 20.36 38.07
C ALA A 1014 9.66 20.54 39.06
N HIS A 1015 10.92 20.44 38.61
CA HIS A 1015 12.12 20.47 39.45
C HIS A 1015 12.10 19.48 40.64
N GLN A 1016 11.37 18.37 40.53
CA GLN A 1016 11.26 17.41 41.63
C GLN A 1016 12.52 16.55 41.74
N PRO A 1017 13.11 16.39 42.94
CA PRO A 1017 14.30 15.56 43.12
C PRO A 1017 13.95 14.08 43.02
N VAL A 1018 14.23 13.48 41.86
CA VAL A 1018 14.22 12.02 41.70
C VAL A 1018 15.37 11.42 42.55
N SER A 1019 15.07 10.41 43.36
CA SER A 1019 16.08 9.77 44.21
C SER A 1019 17.21 9.17 43.35
N ALA A 1020 18.43 9.09 43.90
CA ALA A 1020 19.58 8.54 43.18
C ALA A 1020 19.36 7.07 42.76
N GLU A 1021 18.62 6.31 43.56
CA GLU A 1021 18.21 4.93 43.26
C GLU A 1021 17.20 4.87 42.11
N THR A 1022 16.10 5.63 42.20
CA THR A 1022 15.05 5.69 41.18
C THR A 1022 15.60 6.16 39.83
N ARG A 1023 16.53 7.12 39.85
CA ARG A 1023 17.31 7.54 38.69
C ARG A 1023 18.13 6.38 38.11
N SER A 1024 18.91 5.67 38.91
CA SER A 1024 19.71 4.53 38.42
C SER A 1024 18.80 3.55 37.70
N TRP A 1025 17.66 3.17 38.30
CA TRP A 1025 16.74 2.22 37.70
C TRP A 1025 16.09 2.70 36.40
N PHE A 1026 15.86 4.00 36.23
CA PHE A 1026 15.42 4.58 34.95
C PHE A 1026 16.52 4.51 33.88
N VAL A 1027 17.76 4.86 34.26
CA VAL A 1027 18.94 4.83 33.38
C VAL A 1027 19.27 3.40 32.96
N ASP A 1028 19.32 2.46 33.92
CA ASP A 1028 19.60 1.04 33.73
C ASP A 1028 18.49 0.35 32.92
N GLY A 1029 17.22 0.64 33.24
CA GLY A 1029 16.05 0.08 32.56
C GLY A 1029 15.94 0.51 31.10
N LEU A 1030 16.35 1.74 30.77
CA LEU A 1030 16.41 2.23 29.39
C LEU A 1030 17.71 1.81 28.68
N ALA A 1031 18.85 1.73 29.36
CA ALA A 1031 20.10 1.21 28.79
C ALA A 1031 19.99 -0.26 28.34
N ALA A 1032 19.13 -1.05 28.98
CA ALA A 1032 18.88 -2.44 28.60
C ALA A 1032 18.07 -2.60 27.29
N HIS A 1033 17.35 -1.57 26.84
CA HIS A 1033 16.37 -1.64 25.74
C HIS A 1033 16.43 -0.48 24.73
N GLY A 1034 17.37 0.46 24.89
CA GLY A 1034 17.61 1.61 24.03
C GLY A 1034 19.09 1.95 23.91
N ASP A 1035 19.42 2.98 23.13
CA ASP A 1035 20.82 3.37 22.90
C ASP A 1035 21.53 3.82 24.20
N ALA A 1036 22.80 3.49 24.35
CA ALA A 1036 23.62 3.95 25.48
C ALA A 1036 23.77 5.48 25.55
N ASP A 1037 23.57 6.20 24.43
CA ASP A 1037 23.46 7.66 24.42
C ASP A 1037 22.14 8.16 25.07
N VAL A 1038 21.03 7.40 24.99
CA VAL A 1038 19.76 7.74 25.69
C VAL A 1038 19.96 7.70 27.19
N ALA A 1039 20.61 6.65 27.70
CA ALA A 1039 20.88 6.48 29.13
C ALA A 1039 21.75 7.62 29.70
N ARG A 1040 22.83 8.00 29.01
CA ARG A 1040 23.69 9.14 29.38
C ARG A 1040 22.97 10.48 29.31
N TYR A 1041 22.15 10.70 28.28
CA TYR A 1041 21.35 11.92 28.15
C TYR A 1041 20.32 12.05 29.28
N LEU A 1042 19.66 10.93 29.64
CA LEU A 1042 18.71 10.88 30.76
C LEU A 1042 19.38 11.24 32.08
N ASP A 1043 20.56 10.68 32.35
CA ASP A 1043 21.32 10.97 33.58
C ASP A 1043 21.83 12.40 33.64
N ALA A 1044 22.20 13.02 32.51
CA ALA A 1044 22.49 14.44 32.46
C ALA A 1044 21.24 15.28 32.83
N LYS A 1045 20.11 15.01 32.19
CA LYS A 1045 18.83 15.73 32.39
C LYS A 1045 18.33 15.62 33.83
N LEU A 1046 18.28 14.42 34.38
CA LEU A 1046 17.86 14.14 35.76
C LEU A 1046 18.88 14.63 36.81
N SER A 1047 20.11 15.00 36.41
CA SER A 1047 21.09 15.64 37.30
C SER A 1047 20.94 17.16 37.41
N GLY A 1048 20.08 17.78 36.61
CA GLY A 1048 20.16 19.22 36.41
C GLY A 1048 21.50 19.67 35.81
N LYS A 1049 22.26 18.75 35.18
CA LYS A 1049 23.47 19.13 34.43
C LYS A 1049 23.01 19.83 33.15
N PRO A 1050 23.62 20.96 32.77
CA PRO A 1050 23.25 21.66 31.54
C PRO A 1050 23.51 20.77 30.33
N ILE A 1051 22.47 20.60 29.51
CA ILE A 1051 22.52 19.86 28.26
C ILE A 1051 22.91 20.84 27.14
N PRO A 1052 23.80 20.46 26.20
CA PRO A 1052 24.10 21.31 25.04
C PRO A 1052 22.85 21.68 24.23
N ASP A 1053 22.76 22.94 23.81
CA ASP A 1053 21.72 23.45 22.91
C ASP A 1053 21.59 22.57 21.66
N GLY A 1054 20.36 22.15 21.34
CA GLY A 1054 20.08 21.34 20.15
C GLY A 1054 20.16 19.82 20.37
N ILE A 1055 19.89 19.32 21.57
CA ILE A 1055 19.69 17.90 21.86
C ILE A 1055 18.33 17.72 22.55
N SER A 1056 17.52 16.76 22.10
CA SER A 1056 16.21 16.43 22.67
C SER A 1056 15.97 14.91 22.70
N LEU A 1057 15.00 14.47 23.52
CA LEU A 1057 14.56 13.07 23.59
C LEU A 1057 13.20 12.97 22.88
N VAL A 1058 13.04 11.98 22.00
CA VAL A 1058 11.78 11.75 21.27
C VAL A 1058 11.39 10.27 21.31
N ALA A 1059 10.09 10.00 21.24
CA ALA A 1059 9.57 8.64 21.04
C ALA A 1059 9.33 8.41 19.55
N ASP A 1060 10.00 7.43 18.95
CA ASP A 1060 9.90 7.07 17.52
C ASP A 1060 9.74 5.54 17.41
N ARG A 1061 8.76 5.09 16.61
CA ARG A 1061 8.45 3.66 16.33
C ARG A 1061 8.46 2.71 17.55
N GLY A 1062 7.95 3.16 18.70
CA GLY A 1062 7.87 2.30 19.89
C GLY A 1062 9.15 2.24 20.74
N ALA A 1063 10.13 3.12 20.51
CA ALA A 1063 11.31 3.29 21.36
C ALA A 1063 11.58 4.76 21.71
N LEU A 1064 12.42 5.01 22.71
CA LEU A 1064 12.97 6.34 23.04
C LEU A 1064 14.34 6.53 22.39
N VAL A 1065 14.55 7.66 21.73
CA VAL A 1065 15.80 7.99 21.02
C VAL A 1065 16.21 9.45 21.23
N VAL A 1066 17.52 9.72 21.24
CA VAL A 1066 18.06 11.08 21.29
C VAL A 1066 18.08 11.67 19.88
N ARG A 1067 17.61 12.91 19.73
CA ARG A 1067 17.57 13.68 18.47
C ARG A 1067 18.40 14.95 18.61
N HIS A 1068 19.17 15.28 17.58
CA HIS A 1068 19.96 16.52 17.54
C HIS A 1068 19.33 17.56 16.59
N GLU A 1069 18.91 18.71 17.13
CA GLU A 1069 18.50 19.90 16.37
C GLU A 1069 19.68 20.85 16.16
N ALA A 1070 20.42 20.67 15.07
CA ALA A 1070 21.55 21.54 14.79
C ALA A 1070 21.12 22.92 14.21
N ARG A 1071 21.74 23.99 14.71
CA ARG A 1071 21.74 25.33 14.08
C ARG A 1071 22.70 25.36 12.88
N ARG A 1072 22.54 26.35 11.98
CA ARG A 1072 23.33 26.47 10.73
C ARG A 1072 24.83 26.39 11.02
N VAL A 1073 25.55 25.63 10.21
CA VAL A 1073 27.02 25.66 10.12
C VAL A 1073 27.34 26.09 8.70
N GLU A 1074 28.15 27.14 8.55
CA GLU A 1074 28.55 27.64 7.24
C GLU A 1074 29.55 26.70 6.57
N THR A 1075 29.46 26.58 5.25
CA THR A 1075 30.31 25.72 4.43
C THR A 1075 31.72 26.29 4.30
N PHE A 1076 32.72 25.43 4.40
CA PHE A 1076 34.12 25.73 4.08
C PHE A 1076 34.52 24.93 2.83
N GLU A 1077 34.95 25.64 1.79
CA GLU A 1077 35.77 25.06 0.73
C GLU A 1077 37.23 25.11 1.20
N ALA A 1078 37.89 23.96 1.26
CA ALA A 1078 39.34 23.93 1.40
C ALA A 1078 39.97 24.37 0.08
N LYS A 1079 40.91 25.31 0.13
CA LYS A 1079 41.79 25.57 -1.00
C LYS A 1079 42.85 24.46 -1.06
N ASP A 1080 43.28 24.11 -2.27
CA ASP A 1080 44.20 22.98 -2.53
C ASP A 1080 45.55 23.08 -1.79
N GLU A 1081 45.91 24.25 -1.28
CA GLU A 1081 47.19 24.56 -0.64
C GLU A 1081 47.38 23.94 0.77
N ASP A 1082 46.32 23.46 1.43
CA ASP A 1082 46.37 22.85 2.78
C ASP A 1082 46.54 21.31 2.77
N LEU A 1083 46.59 20.66 1.60
CA LEU A 1083 46.71 19.21 1.45
C LEU A 1083 48.10 18.79 0.97
N ASP A 1084 49.06 18.76 1.90
CA ASP A 1084 50.44 18.33 1.64
C ASP A 1084 50.47 16.87 1.14
N ALA A 1085 50.81 16.71 -0.14
CA ALA A 1085 50.38 15.58 -0.96
C ALA A 1085 51.45 14.49 -1.16
N GLU A 1086 51.95 13.91 -0.08
CA GLU A 1086 52.80 12.71 -0.16
C GLU A 1086 52.26 11.50 0.64
N SER A 1087 52.24 10.35 -0.04
CA SER A 1087 51.85 9.00 0.43
C SER A 1087 50.35 8.71 0.68
N ALA A 1088 49.76 8.11 -0.37
CA ALA A 1088 48.46 7.43 -0.48
C ALA A 1088 47.17 8.29 -0.43
N PRO A 1089 46.18 8.02 -1.32
CA PRO A 1089 44.87 8.66 -1.25
C PRO A 1089 44.15 8.21 0.03
N ARG A 1090 43.91 9.14 0.95
CA ARG A 1090 43.18 8.89 2.20
C ARG A 1090 41.71 9.17 1.98
N TYR A 1091 40.92 8.12 1.86
CA TYR A 1091 39.47 8.25 1.71
C TYR A 1091 38.85 8.55 3.08
N PHE A 1092 38.51 9.82 3.29
CA PHE A 1092 37.66 10.29 4.39
C PHE A 1092 36.19 10.27 3.94
N ASP A 1093 35.50 9.15 4.12
CA ASP A 1093 34.06 9.12 3.88
C ASP A 1093 33.27 9.66 5.09
N ARG A 1094 32.61 10.80 4.89
CA ARG A 1094 31.71 11.43 5.87
C ARG A 1094 30.36 10.72 6.02
N ARG A 1095 30.06 9.66 5.26
CA ARG A 1095 28.83 8.85 5.39
C ARG A 1095 28.81 7.94 6.62
N LEU A 1096 29.96 7.75 7.26
CA LEU A 1096 30.08 7.09 8.56
C LEU A 1096 29.77 8.07 9.68
N LEU A 1097 28.47 8.25 9.96
CA LEU A 1097 27.94 8.98 11.12
C LEU A 1097 26.66 8.24 11.55
N VAL A 1098 26.79 7.29 12.49
CA VAL A 1098 25.68 6.39 12.88
C VAL A 1098 24.53 7.20 13.51
N GLY A 1099 23.32 7.04 12.95
CA GLY A 1099 22.14 7.82 13.37
C GLY A 1099 20.78 7.23 12.93
N LYS A 1100 20.76 5.95 12.54
CA LYS A 1100 19.59 5.04 12.45
C LYS A 1100 20.09 3.73 11.81
N GLU A 1101 19.51 2.61 12.24
CA GLU A 1101 19.85 1.24 11.81
C GLU A 1101 21.27 0.81 12.24
N GLY A 1102 21.35 -0.31 12.97
CA GLY A 1102 22.63 -0.97 13.27
C GLY A 1102 23.14 -1.72 12.05
N LEU A 1103 23.61 -1.01 11.03
CA LEU A 1103 24.21 -1.56 9.81
C LEU A 1103 25.48 -0.80 9.42
N GLU A 1104 26.44 -1.57 8.90
CA GLU A 1104 27.76 -1.11 8.47
C GLU A 1104 27.70 -0.35 7.11
N PRO A 1105 28.73 0.45 6.75
CA PRO A 1105 28.67 1.34 5.59
C PRO A 1105 28.42 0.63 4.25
N ASP A 1106 27.74 1.34 3.36
CA ASP A 1106 27.34 0.89 2.02
C ASP A 1106 28.54 0.77 1.06
N PHE A 1107 29.29 -0.31 1.22
CA PHE A 1107 30.22 -0.87 0.25
C PHE A 1107 29.89 -2.33 -0.09
N GLY A 1108 28.62 -2.74 0.07
CA GLY A 1108 28.16 -4.10 -0.23
C GLY A 1108 28.79 -5.20 0.66
N GLY A 1109 28.95 -4.96 1.96
CA GLY A 1109 29.28 -6.02 2.92
C GLY A 1109 29.93 -5.54 4.23
N PRO A 1110 30.16 -6.47 5.20
CA PRO A 1110 30.59 -6.10 6.55
C PRO A 1110 31.99 -5.48 6.64
N ILE A 1111 32.29 -4.66 7.66
CA ILE A 1111 33.66 -4.15 7.94
C ILE A 1111 34.65 -5.30 8.15
N ALA A 1112 34.18 -6.45 8.62
CA ALA A 1112 34.97 -7.68 8.73
C ALA A 1112 35.46 -8.24 7.38
N ARG A 1113 34.96 -7.75 6.23
CA ARG A 1113 35.51 -8.01 4.88
C ARG A 1113 36.76 -7.15 4.64
N TRP A 1114 36.67 -5.85 4.88
CA TRP A 1114 37.77 -4.90 4.69
C TRP A 1114 38.94 -5.12 5.65
N ARG A 1115 38.69 -5.60 6.88
CA ARG A 1115 39.75 -6.06 7.80
C ARG A 1115 40.49 -7.32 7.35
N ARG A 1116 39.95 -8.05 6.36
CA ARG A 1116 40.56 -9.25 5.76
C ARG A 1116 41.19 -8.98 4.39
N ASP A 1117 41.03 -7.76 3.87
CA ASP A 1117 41.72 -7.31 2.67
C ASP A 1117 43.17 -6.93 3.06
N PRO A 1118 44.21 -7.57 2.49
CA PRO A 1118 45.60 -7.32 2.89
C PRO A 1118 46.11 -5.93 2.51
N ASP A 1119 45.48 -5.28 1.53
CA ASP A 1119 45.94 -4.03 0.91
C ASP A 1119 45.31 -2.78 1.58
N ILE A 1120 44.36 -2.98 2.49
CA ILE A 1120 43.60 -1.90 3.14
C ILE A 1120 43.86 -1.87 4.65
N SER A 1121 44.21 -0.70 5.18
CA SER A 1121 44.22 -0.45 6.63
C SER A 1121 43.01 0.37 7.06
N VAL A 1122 42.27 -0.14 8.05
CA VAL A 1122 41.06 0.50 8.60
C VAL A 1122 41.40 1.08 9.97
N ARG A 1123 41.18 2.39 10.15
CA ARG A 1123 41.40 3.09 11.44
C ARG A 1123 40.09 3.59 12.03
N ALA A 1124 39.94 3.45 13.35
CA ALA A 1124 38.78 3.92 14.10
C ALA A 1124 39.09 5.26 14.79
N MET A 1125 38.27 6.27 14.50
CA MET A 1125 38.40 7.62 15.08
C MET A 1125 37.26 7.84 16.08
N LYS A 1126 37.58 8.30 17.29
CA LYS A 1126 36.59 8.60 18.33
C LYS A 1126 36.50 10.12 18.53
N ALA A 1127 35.29 10.66 18.37
CA ALA A 1127 34.93 11.95 18.92
C ALA A 1127 34.28 11.74 20.29
N ASP A 1128 34.55 12.61 21.26
CA ASP A 1128 33.77 12.68 22.49
C ASP A 1128 32.87 13.93 22.43
N PRO A 1129 31.55 13.78 22.19
CA PRO A 1129 30.63 14.91 22.15
C PRO A 1129 30.26 15.45 23.54
N PHE A 1130 30.70 14.80 24.62
CA PHE A 1130 30.39 15.19 26.01
C PHE A 1130 31.63 15.58 26.83
N GLY A 1131 32.85 15.42 26.29
CA GLY A 1131 34.09 15.88 26.90
C GLY A 1131 34.33 17.38 26.78
N ASP A 1132 35.31 17.90 27.51
CA ASP A 1132 35.59 19.35 27.68
C ASP A 1132 35.92 20.11 26.38
N ASN A 1133 36.17 19.41 25.26
CA ASN A 1133 36.46 19.99 23.95
C ASN A 1133 35.59 19.36 22.84
N PRO A 1134 34.30 19.72 22.73
CA PRO A 1134 33.42 19.24 21.67
C PRO A 1134 33.91 19.72 20.29
N GLY A 1135 34.58 18.83 19.56
CA GLY A 1135 35.27 19.14 18.30
C GLY A 1135 36.67 18.53 18.17
N LEU A 1136 37.18 17.87 19.22
CA LEU A 1136 38.37 17.02 19.17
C LEU A 1136 38.02 15.63 18.62
N ILE A 1137 38.79 15.15 17.64
CA ILE A 1137 38.70 13.78 17.13
C ILE A 1137 40.02 13.07 17.40
N VAL A 1138 39.99 11.89 18.00
CA VAL A 1138 41.18 11.11 18.38
C VAL A 1138 41.26 9.83 17.56
N ASP A 1139 42.38 9.58 16.89
CA ASP A 1139 42.66 8.24 16.32
C ASP A 1139 42.86 7.26 17.48
N THR A 1140 41.93 6.34 17.68
CA THR A 1140 41.98 5.38 18.81
C THR A 1140 43.15 4.40 18.72
N SER A 1141 43.76 4.25 17.55
CA SER A 1141 44.91 3.37 17.33
C SER A 1141 46.27 4.05 17.53
N THR A 1142 46.33 5.39 17.44
CA THR A 1142 47.59 6.15 17.59
C THR A 1142 47.58 7.22 18.67
N GLY A 1143 46.42 7.48 19.29
CA GLY A 1143 46.23 8.56 20.27
C GLY A 1143 46.33 9.98 19.67
N ARG A 1144 46.44 10.10 18.33
CA ARG A 1144 46.70 11.37 17.66
C ARG A 1144 45.42 12.20 17.58
N GLU A 1145 45.50 13.44 18.07
CA GLU A 1145 44.38 14.37 18.13
C GLU A 1145 44.28 15.26 16.88
N TYR A 1146 43.03 15.53 16.47
CA TYR A 1146 42.68 16.40 15.35
C TYR A 1146 41.67 17.45 15.84
N ARG A 1147 41.98 18.74 15.64
CA ARG A 1147 41.11 19.87 15.99
C ARG A 1147 40.52 20.51 14.75
N ARG A 1148 39.27 20.96 14.85
CA ARG A 1148 38.63 21.81 13.84
C ARG A 1148 39.21 23.23 13.92
N ALA A 1149 39.79 23.73 12.82
CA ALA A 1149 40.30 25.10 12.73
C ALA A 1149 39.15 26.13 12.79
N ARG A 1150 39.41 27.30 13.40
CA ARG A 1150 38.53 28.48 13.32
C ARG A 1150 39.16 29.49 12.36
N GLY A 1151 38.41 29.91 11.33
CA GLY A 1151 38.86 30.97 10.42
C GLY A 1151 38.93 32.32 11.15
N ALA A 1152 40.03 33.05 10.94
CA ALA A 1152 40.14 34.46 11.34
C ALA A 1152 39.37 35.33 10.33
N GLY A 1153 38.58 36.30 10.81
CA GLY A 1153 37.80 37.19 9.96
C GLY A 1153 38.63 38.30 9.32
N HIS A 1154 38.16 38.85 8.18
CA HIS A 1154 38.74 40.04 7.54
C HIS A 1154 37.65 41.00 6.99
N PRO A 1155 38.00 42.29 6.77
CA PRO A 1155 37.05 43.41 6.67
C PRO A 1155 36.52 43.69 5.23
N PRO A 1156 35.59 44.66 5.03
CA PRO A 1156 34.86 44.85 3.76
C PRO A 1156 35.52 45.95 2.87
N PRO A 1157 34.94 46.36 1.71
CA PRO A 1157 35.25 45.75 0.42
C PRO A 1157 35.71 46.75 -0.67
N GLY A 1158 36.28 46.29 -1.78
CA GLY A 1158 36.49 47.13 -2.96
C GLY A 1158 37.18 46.46 -4.16
N GLY A 1159 36.84 46.93 -5.37
CA GLY A 1159 37.57 46.62 -6.62
C GLY A 1159 36.89 45.59 -7.53
N ALA A 1160 36.71 45.92 -8.82
CA ALA A 1160 35.96 45.11 -9.78
C ALA A 1160 36.86 44.46 -10.84
N SER A 1161 36.49 43.27 -11.35
CA SER A 1161 36.57 42.88 -12.77
C SER A 1161 35.91 41.51 -13.03
N ARG A 1162 35.67 41.22 -14.31
CA ARG A 1162 35.02 40.02 -14.91
C ARG A 1162 35.89 39.59 -16.12
N PRO A 1163 35.69 38.43 -16.79
CA PRO A 1163 34.94 37.22 -16.47
C PRO A 1163 35.71 35.90 -16.73
N ALA A 1164 35.24 34.74 -16.23
CA ALA A 1164 35.39 33.43 -16.90
C ALA A 1164 34.45 32.33 -16.33
N SER A 1165 34.12 31.37 -17.18
CA SER A 1165 33.27 30.17 -17.06
C SER A 1165 33.52 29.19 -15.91
N GLY A 1166 32.47 28.45 -15.50
CA GLY A 1166 32.61 27.14 -14.83
C GLY A 1166 31.34 26.66 -14.12
N GLY A 1167 30.92 25.41 -14.34
CA GLY A 1167 29.60 24.87 -13.98
C GLY A 1167 29.26 24.81 -12.48
N ALA A 1168 27.95 24.82 -12.20
CA ALA A 1168 27.38 24.68 -10.86
C ALA A 1168 26.84 23.27 -10.61
N SER A 1169 27.08 22.72 -9.42
CA SER A 1169 26.30 21.60 -8.85
C SER A 1169 26.18 21.75 -7.34
N GLY A 1170 25.02 22.25 -6.88
CA GLY A 1170 24.71 22.41 -5.46
C GLY A 1170 24.02 21.17 -4.89
N GLY A 1171 24.66 20.49 -3.92
CA GLY A 1171 24.06 19.42 -3.11
C GLY A 1171 23.78 19.86 -1.66
N PRO A 1172 22.79 19.26 -0.96
CA PRO A 1172 22.38 19.68 0.38
C PRO A 1172 23.34 19.22 1.52
N PRO A 1173 23.34 19.89 2.69
CA PRO A 1173 24.41 19.75 3.70
C PRO A 1173 24.17 18.67 4.78
N PRO A 1174 25.22 17.93 5.25
CA PRO A 1174 25.13 16.94 6.33
C PRO A 1174 25.68 17.40 7.70
N ARG A 1175 25.39 16.63 8.78
CA ARG A 1175 25.73 16.88 10.21
C ARG A 1175 26.17 15.58 10.94
N SER A 1176 26.79 15.70 12.12
CA SER A 1176 27.86 14.85 12.74
C SER A 1176 27.55 13.50 13.42
N GLY A 1177 28.59 12.66 13.59
CA GLY A 1177 28.67 11.30 14.20
C GLY A 1177 30.10 10.70 14.15
N LEU A 1178 30.25 9.35 14.12
CA LEU A 1178 31.53 8.61 14.36
C LEU A 1178 32.20 8.02 13.08
N VAL A 1179 33.45 8.41 12.78
CA VAL A 1179 34.13 8.25 11.46
C VAL A 1179 35.20 7.15 11.42
N TYR A 1180 35.35 6.47 10.28
CA TYR A 1180 36.48 5.58 9.97
C TYR A 1180 37.28 6.12 8.78
N VAL A 1181 38.59 5.84 8.76
CA VAL A 1181 39.50 6.23 7.66
C VAL A 1181 40.10 4.99 7.03
N PHE A 1182 40.06 4.93 5.71
CA PHE A 1182 40.69 3.88 4.91
C PHE A 1182 41.97 4.42 4.28
N VAL A 1183 43.08 3.73 4.53
CA VAL A 1183 44.39 4.07 3.94
C VAL A 1183 44.93 2.84 3.21
N PRO A 1184 45.11 2.91 1.88
CA PRO A 1184 45.78 1.87 1.11
C PRO A 1184 47.20 1.64 1.63
N ARG A 1185 47.64 0.39 1.69
CA ARG A 1185 49.06 0.08 1.86
C ARG A 1185 49.78 0.44 0.56
N GLY A 1186 50.59 1.49 0.60
CA GLY A 1186 51.51 1.79 -0.49
C GLY A 1186 52.48 0.63 -0.69
N ALA A 1187 52.42 -0.01 -1.86
CA ALA A 1187 53.45 -0.95 -2.28
C ALA A 1187 54.79 -0.18 -2.40
N ALA A 1188 55.86 -0.74 -1.84
CA ALA A 1188 57.16 -0.08 -1.83
C ALA A 1188 57.74 -0.02 -3.25
N ALA A 1189 57.84 1.19 -3.81
CA ALA A 1189 58.84 1.48 -4.84
C ALA A 1189 60.21 1.58 -4.15
N ALA A 1190 61.22 0.90 -4.71
CA ALA A 1190 62.54 0.82 -4.12
C ALA A 1190 63.39 2.07 -4.39
N GLY A 1191 64.29 2.40 -3.45
CA GLY A 1191 65.41 3.34 -3.69
C GLY A 1191 65.72 4.26 -2.51
N GLY A 1192 66.84 4.03 -1.83
CA GLY A 1192 67.30 4.88 -0.72
C GLY A 1192 68.64 4.45 -0.14
N CYS A 1193 69.74 4.81 -0.81
CA CYS A 1193 71.10 4.49 -0.37
C CYS A 1193 71.50 5.23 0.92
N PRO A 1194 72.17 4.57 1.88
CA PRO A 1194 73.04 5.25 2.83
C PRO A 1194 74.47 5.42 2.26
N HIS A 1195 75.08 6.57 2.50
CA HIS A 1195 76.50 6.80 2.21
C HIS A 1195 77.41 6.27 3.33
N ALA A 1196 78.68 6.02 2.95
CA ALA A 1196 79.88 5.92 3.78
C ALA A 1196 80.17 4.63 4.58
N GLY A 1197 81.30 3.97 4.21
CA GLY A 1197 82.09 3.12 5.11
C GLY A 1197 82.63 1.82 4.51
N SER A 1198 83.85 1.85 3.94
CA SER A 1198 84.83 0.74 3.73
C SER A 1198 84.34 -0.69 3.36
N GLY A 1199 84.87 -1.40 2.35
CA GLY A 1199 85.99 -1.16 1.43
C GLY A 1199 86.46 -2.47 0.78
N SER A 1200 87.36 -2.38 -0.21
CA SER A 1200 88.07 -3.47 -0.93
C SER A 1200 87.26 -4.46 -1.81
N GLY A 1201 87.73 -4.67 -3.05
CA GLY A 1201 87.48 -5.91 -3.82
C GLY A 1201 87.01 -5.76 -5.27
N SER A 1202 87.94 -5.84 -6.22
CA SER A 1202 87.82 -6.19 -7.65
C SER A 1202 86.56 -6.98 -8.10
N GLY A 1203 86.05 -6.85 -9.33
CA GLY A 1203 86.48 -6.12 -10.54
C GLY A 1203 85.77 -6.69 -11.78
N ASP A 1204 85.81 -5.99 -12.93
CA ASP A 1204 85.35 -6.36 -14.30
C ASP A 1204 83.94 -7.01 -14.50
N GLY A 1205 83.16 -6.73 -15.55
CA GLY A 1205 83.34 -5.76 -16.63
C GLY A 1205 82.16 -5.78 -17.62
N SER A 1206 81.85 -4.61 -18.18
CA SER A 1206 81.53 -4.33 -19.60
C SER A 1206 80.32 -4.97 -20.33
N ASN A 1207 79.63 -4.10 -21.07
CA ASN A 1207 78.81 -4.32 -22.28
C ASN A 1207 77.41 -4.97 -22.10
N GLY A 1208 76.36 -4.50 -22.77
CA GLY A 1208 76.21 -3.31 -23.62
C GLY A 1208 74.93 -3.36 -24.48
N LYS A 1209 74.46 -2.18 -24.94
CA LYS A 1209 73.91 -1.82 -26.28
C LYS A 1209 73.20 -2.91 -27.14
N GLU A 1210 72.11 -2.64 -27.89
CA GLU A 1210 71.25 -1.47 -28.15
C GLU A 1210 70.13 -1.90 -29.13
N CYS A 1211 69.23 -0.97 -29.53
CA CYS A 1211 68.23 -1.10 -30.62
C CYS A 1211 67.03 -2.06 -30.36
N GLY A 1212 65.83 -1.81 -30.89
CA GLY A 1212 65.35 -0.67 -31.70
C GLY A 1212 63.88 -0.88 -32.13
N ASP A 1213 63.27 0.18 -32.68
CA ASP A 1213 61.92 0.34 -33.27
C ASP A 1213 61.08 -0.92 -33.61
N ASP A 1214 59.77 -0.92 -33.27
CA ASP A 1214 58.72 -0.45 -34.18
C ASP A 1214 57.30 -0.44 -33.53
N SER A 1215 56.35 0.27 -34.14
CA SER A 1215 54.90 0.28 -33.81
C SER A 1215 54.13 -0.80 -34.63
N PRO A 1216 52.80 -1.06 -34.47
CA PRO A 1216 51.76 -0.36 -33.67
C PRO A 1216 50.79 -1.29 -32.87
N ASP A 1217 49.68 -0.69 -32.41
CA ASP A 1217 48.40 -1.30 -31.95
C ASP A 1217 48.35 -2.09 -30.62
N ARG A 1218 48.19 -1.37 -29.49
CA ARG A 1218 46.91 -1.30 -28.75
C ARG A 1218 46.89 -0.31 -27.59
#